data_AF-A0A927YBY5-F1
#
_entry.id   AF-A0A927YBY5-F1
#
_cell.length_a   1.000
_cell.length_b   1.000
_cell.length_c   1.000
_cell.angle_alpha   90.00
_cell.angle_beta   90.00
_cell.angle_gamma   90.00
#
_symmetry.space_group_name_H-M   'P 1'
#
loop_
_entity.id
_entity.type
_entity.pdbx_description
1 polymer ?
#
loop_
_entity_poly.entity_id
_entity_poly.type
_entity_poly.pdbx_seq_one_letter_code
_entity_poly.pdbx_strand_id
1 'polypeptide(L)'
;MNKKLYKLMNWPEIEAIVYAEEDNPHRLLGAHSVPGGTLVQFYYPGAVRATVLTEEEAFPMDLADEEGFFAALLPKMTDLSYTVEVTLEDNTKLEITDPYQFDPVITKKDTERFAKGHHYEIYQLLGAHVMEVKGVKGVLFAVWAPNAMRVSVVGDFNDWDGRTHQMRRLWDSGIFELFVPAAKEGDCYKFEICIKGGLTFLKSDPYAFKSQLRPDTASIVADAQKFAWSDDDWISQREKKAAIETPVSIYELYLGSFGRKVPDKEEDAQEGNPYLNYRELAPLVAQYVKEMGYTHIELMPVMEHPYDGSWGYQTIGYYAPTARYGSPDDFKFFMDTMHKNGIGVILDWVPAHFPKDSNGLAEFDGTCLYEHADPRKGVHPHWGTLIFNYGRPEVANYLVANVLYWIREFHADGIRMDAVASMLYLDYGRGPGQWVPNMYGGKENLEAIEMIKQINSLVHKEAKGVLMIAEESTAWPKVTGDIKEDGLGFDLKWNMGWMNDFVEYMRQDPLFRSGHHGELTFSMIYQYSERFVLIFSHDEVVHGKSSMIGKMPGEIEDKYRNLRVAYGYMMMHPGKKLIFMGQDIAEFDEWNENRSVEWDLLKYEDHKNIQNYMKALNAFYKENPALYELDDEAEGFEWINNISANENVIVFLRKTKDQKDTLLVVCNFANEARQEYTVGVPYTGKYKEIFNSDAKEFGGEGLCNKGMISSTEREWDDRDDSITFKMPPLCVQVFSYTPFTKEEQVEIEHRKEAARKRKETLKKLQEAKEAVMQMREAKEEAVRQAEDAIGRAIDMERRAAEARKQAEDLKNKERDLEKLVEAGEKEVARIEKSIEEHDKAEAKRTGKNMPDDKKEPDEKAQASAVSKKTTAKKKTTAAKKTTVTKKAAGTKTATSQKKTEEEKKEQ
;
A
#
# COMPACT_ATOMS: atom_id res chain seq x y z
N MET A 1 -61.13 -40.04 5.68
CA MET A 1 -61.13 -39.30 6.95
C MET A 1 -62.31 -39.63 7.88
N ASN A 2 -62.02 -40.05 9.11
CA ASN A 2 -63.03 -40.26 10.17
C ASN A 2 -63.57 -38.93 10.74
N LYS A 3 -64.86 -38.88 11.13
CA LYS A 3 -65.53 -37.71 11.74
C LYS A 3 -64.83 -37.11 12.96
N LYS A 4 -64.08 -37.89 13.73
CA LYS A 4 -63.29 -37.38 14.86
C LYS A 4 -62.10 -36.54 14.39
N LEU A 5 -61.34 -37.06 13.43
CA LEU A 5 -60.17 -36.39 12.85
C LEU A 5 -60.58 -35.13 12.10
N TYR A 6 -61.65 -35.18 11.30
CA TYR A 6 -62.19 -34.04 10.56
C TYR A 6 -62.48 -32.80 11.43
N LYS A 7 -62.93 -33.02 12.68
CA LYS A 7 -63.24 -31.93 13.63
C LYS A 7 -62.00 -31.32 14.28
N LEU A 8 -60.85 -31.99 14.20
CA LEU A 8 -59.58 -31.50 14.73
C LEU A 8 -58.78 -30.72 13.67
N MET A 9 -59.16 -30.81 12.40
CA MET A 9 -58.50 -30.12 11.28
C MET A 9 -58.81 -28.62 11.27
N ASN A 10 -57.78 -27.82 11.07
CA ASN A 10 -57.89 -26.38 10.85
C ASN A 10 -57.83 -26.08 9.33
N TRP A 11 -58.97 -26.21 8.65
CA TRP A 11 -59.04 -26.13 7.19
C TRP A 11 -58.41 -24.87 6.58
N PRO A 12 -58.63 -23.65 7.12
CA PRO A 12 -57.96 -22.46 6.59
C PRO A 12 -56.42 -22.50 6.70
N GLU A 13 -55.86 -23.03 7.80
CA GLU A 13 -54.40 -23.17 7.95
C GLU A 13 -53.84 -24.30 7.08
N ILE A 14 -54.63 -25.37 6.83
CA ILE A 14 -54.28 -26.41 5.85
C ILE A 14 -54.15 -25.81 4.45
N GLU A 15 -55.14 -25.02 4.02
CA GLU A 15 -55.09 -24.32 2.73
C GLU A 15 -53.87 -23.40 2.64
N ALA A 16 -53.54 -22.66 3.71
CA ALA A 16 -52.35 -21.81 3.75
C ALA A 16 -51.06 -22.61 3.56
N ILE A 17 -50.94 -23.82 4.12
CA ILE A 17 -49.77 -24.69 3.89
C ILE A 17 -49.77 -25.23 2.45
N VAL A 18 -50.90 -25.71 1.95
CA VAL A 18 -51.02 -26.29 0.59
C VAL A 18 -50.71 -25.25 -0.49
N TYR A 19 -51.16 -24.01 -0.31
CA TYR A 19 -50.86 -22.89 -1.19
C TYR A 19 -49.52 -22.21 -0.90
N ALA A 20 -48.79 -22.68 0.12
CA ALA A 20 -47.50 -22.15 0.56
C ALA A 20 -47.54 -20.64 0.88
N GLU A 21 -48.47 -20.28 1.76
CA GLU A 21 -48.70 -18.94 2.30
C GLU A 21 -48.51 -18.87 3.84
N GLU A 22 -48.24 -19.99 4.49
CA GLU A 22 -48.06 -20.08 5.95
C GLU A 22 -46.65 -19.64 6.39
N ASP A 23 -46.55 -18.83 7.44
CA ASP A 23 -45.28 -18.33 7.97
C ASP A 23 -44.80 -19.08 9.21
N ASN A 24 -45.64 -19.92 9.80
CA ASN A 24 -45.26 -20.83 10.87
C ASN A 24 -45.93 -22.21 10.73
N PRO A 25 -45.45 -23.05 9.78
CA PRO A 25 -46.06 -24.36 9.51
C PRO A 25 -46.01 -25.33 10.70
N HIS A 26 -45.05 -25.15 11.63
CA HIS A 26 -44.92 -25.98 12.84
C HIS A 26 -46.12 -25.86 13.79
N ARG A 27 -46.99 -24.85 13.64
CA ARG A 27 -48.23 -24.77 14.42
C ARG A 27 -49.22 -25.88 14.05
N LEU A 28 -49.11 -26.41 12.82
CA LEU A 28 -50.00 -27.42 12.29
C LEU A 28 -49.27 -28.72 11.98
N LEU A 29 -48.18 -28.66 11.20
CA LEU A 29 -47.38 -29.82 10.81
C LEU A 29 -46.61 -30.39 12.00
N GLY A 30 -46.25 -31.66 11.91
CA GLY A 30 -45.60 -32.41 12.98
C GLY A 30 -46.59 -33.03 13.96
N ALA A 31 -46.07 -33.43 15.12
CA ALA A 31 -46.84 -34.10 16.18
C ALA A 31 -47.32 -33.11 17.26
N HIS A 32 -48.64 -33.04 17.47
CA HIS A 32 -49.30 -32.13 18.42
C HIS A 32 -50.16 -32.89 19.42
N SER A 33 -50.10 -32.48 20.70
CA SER A 33 -50.99 -33.06 21.72
C SER A 33 -52.39 -32.46 21.60
N VAL A 34 -53.41 -33.30 21.39
CA VAL A 34 -54.80 -32.88 21.23
C VAL A 34 -55.75 -33.69 22.13
N PRO A 35 -56.99 -33.25 22.35
CA PRO A 35 -58.00 -34.06 23.02
C PRO A 35 -58.22 -35.39 22.28
N GLY A 36 -57.78 -36.49 22.89
CA GLY A 36 -57.95 -37.84 22.36
C GLY A 36 -56.66 -38.55 21.94
N GLY A 37 -55.50 -37.88 21.94
CA GLY A 37 -54.23 -38.52 21.61
C GLY A 37 -53.16 -37.55 21.10
N THR A 38 -52.30 -38.03 20.22
CA THR A 38 -51.29 -37.24 19.51
C THR A 38 -51.72 -37.13 18.05
N LEU A 39 -51.96 -35.91 17.56
CA LEU A 39 -52.31 -35.64 16.17
C LEU A 39 -51.02 -35.39 15.38
N VAL A 40 -50.74 -36.22 14.40
CA VAL A 40 -49.63 -36.03 13.45
C VAL A 40 -50.22 -35.51 12.14
N GLN A 41 -49.74 -34.35 11.69
CA GLN A 41 -50.11 -33.76 10.39
C GLN A 41 -48.86 -33.61 9.54
N PHE A 42 -48.96 -34.01 8.27
CA PHE A 42 -47.81 -34.12 7.39
C PHE A 42 -48.19 -33.69 5.99
N TYR A 43 -47.34 -32.90 5.34
CA TYR A 43 -47.56 -32.39 3.99
C TYR A 43 -46.41 -32.81 3.08
N TYR A 44 -46.74 -33.48 1.98
CA TYR A 44 -45.79 -33.83 0.93
C TYR A 44 -46.46 -33.72 -0.44
N PRO A 45 -46.14 -32.68 -1.22
CA PRO A 45 -46.74 -32.45 -2.54
C PRO A 45 -46.68 -33.69 -3.43
N GLY A 46 -47.81 -34.08 -4.02
CA GLY A 46 -47.92 -35.21 -4.96
C GLY A 46 -47.90 -36.61 -4.32
N ALA A 47 -47.85 -36.73 -3.00
CA ALA A 47 -48.07 -38.02 -2.33
C ALA A 47 -49.56 -38.38 -2.32
N VAL A 48 -49.88 -39.66 -2.59
CA VAL A 48 -51.25 -40.19 -2.62
C VAL A 48 -51.61 -41.02 -1.40
N ARG A 49 -50.60 -41.50 -0.65
CA ARG A 49 -50.76 -42.18 0.65
C ARG A 49 -49.59 -41.83 1.57
N ALA A 50 -49.86 -41.74 2.87
CA ALA A 50 -48.84 -41.59 3.90
C ALA A 50 -49.14 -42.50 5.10
N THR A 51 -48.10 -43.01 5.75
CA THR A 51 -48.19 -43.84 6.97
C THR A 51 -47.12 -43.38 7.95
N VAL A 52 -47.50 -43.02 9.18
CA VAL A 52 -46.55 -42.73 10.26
C VAL A 52 -45.94 -44.04 10.74
N LEU A 53 -44.62 -44.14 10.74
CA LEU A 53 -43.86 -45.28 11.23
C LEU A 53 -43.19 -44.92 12.56
N THR A 54 -43.47 -45.71 13.59
CA THR A 54 -42.80 -45.66 14.89
C THR A 54 -41.98 -46.94 15.09
N GLU A 55 -41.16 -47.02 16.13
CA GLU A 55 -40.39 -48.25 16.43
C GLU A 55 -41.29 -49.49 16.63
N GLU A 56 -42.52 -49.30 17.13
CA GLU A 56 -43.40 -50.39 17.54
C GLU A 56 -44.57 -50.63 16.57
N GLU A 57 -45.13 -49.57 15.98
CA GLU A 57 -46.37 -49.62 15.19
C GLU A 57 -46.35 -48.68 13.96
N ALA A 58 -47.17 -49.02 12.96
CA ALA A 58 -47.42 -48.21 11.77
C ALA A 58 -48.87 -47.70 11.76
N PHE A 59 -49.06 -46.39 11.54
CA PHE A 59 -50.36 -45.71 11.59
C PHE A 59 -50.68 -45.09 10.23
N PRO A 60 -51.61 -45.67 9.44
CA PRO A 60 -52.03 -45.08 8.17
C PRO A 60 -52.65 -43.69 8.38
N MET A 61 -52.29 -42.74 7.52
CA MET A 61 -52.83 -41.38 7.57
C MET A 61 -54.02 -41.22 6.63
N ASP A 62 -55.00 -40.42 7.04
CA ASP A 62 -56.11 -40.00 6.21
C ASP A 62 -55.64 -38.82 5.31
N LEU A 63 -55.87 -38.93 3.99
CA LEU A 63 -55.72 -37.81 3.06
C LEU A 63 -56.75 -36.73 3.40
N ALA A 64 -56.28 -35.56 3.82
CA ALA A 64 -57.09 -34.40 4.19
C ALA A 64 -57.33 -33.47 2.99
N ASP A 65 -56.30 -33.29 2.17
CA ASP A 65 -56.31 -32.49 0.94
C ASP A 65 -55.64 -33.29 -0.19
N GLU A 66 -56.18 -33.19 -1.41
CA GLU A 66 -55.70 -33.97 -2.56
C GLU A 66 -54.31 -33.55 -3.04
N GLU A 67 -53.83 -32.36 -2.67
CA GLU A 67 -52.48 -31.88 -2.95
C GLU A 67 -51.40 -32.53 -2.06
N GLY A 68 -51.76 -33.53 -1.25
CA GLY A 68 -50.82 -34.32 -0.46
C GLY A 68 -50.72 -33.91 1.02
N PHE A 69 -51.80 -33.39 1.60
CA PHE A 69 -51.89 -33.14 3.04
C PHE A 69 -52.53 -34.34 3.75
N PHE A 70 -51.87 -34.83 4.80
CA PHE A 70 -52.26 -36.03 5.53
C PHE A 70 -52.38 -35.77 7.04
N ALA A 71 -53.27 -36.50 7.71
CA ALA A 71 -53.40 -36.47 9.16
C ALA A 71 -53.66 -37.86 9.77
N ALA A 72 -53.10 -38.11 10.96
CA ALA A 72 -53.37 -39.31 11.75
C ALA A 72 -53.50 -38.97 13.24
N LEU A 73 -54.51 -39.54 13.91
CA LEU A 73 -54.68 -39.44 15.36
C LEU A 73 -54.16 -40.72 16.01
N LEU A 74 -52.97 -40.65 16.59
CA LEU A 74 -52.32 -41.72 17.33
C LEU A 74 -52.82 -41.74 18.79
N PRO A 75 -52.64 -42.85 19.53
CA PRO A 75 -52.71 -42.84 20.99
C PRO A 75 -51.85 -41.72 21.59
N LYS A 76 -52.10 -41.35 22.84
CA LYS A 76 -51.30 -40.31 23.49
C LYS A 76 -49.87 -40.79 23.67
N MET A 77 -48.96 -40.26 22.86
CA MET A 77 -47.53 -40.54 22.90
C MET A 77 -46.78 -39.37 23.52
N THR A 78 -45.80 -39.66 24.37
CA THR A 78 -44.80 -38.72 24.88
C THR A 78 -43.47 -39.00 24.19
N ASP A 79 -42.74 -37.96 23.82
CA ASP A 79 -41.43 -38.06 23.14
C ASP A 79 -41.47 -38.93 21.88
N LEU A 80 -42.51 -38.74 21.06
CA LEU A 80 -42.72 -39.48 19.82
C LEU A 80 -41.58 -39.20 18.82
N SER A 81 -40.83 -40.25 18.47
CA SER A 81 -39.92 -40.28 17.34
C SER A 81 -40.56 -41.09 16.22
N TYR A 82 -40.57 -40.55 15.00
CA TYR A 82 -41.23 -41.19 13.86
C TYR A 82 -40.63 -40.77 12.52
N THR A 83 -40.83 -41.65 11.53
CA THR A 83 -40.70 -41.35 10.10
C THR A 83 -42.06 -41.49 9.43
N VAL A 84 -42.19 -41.02 8.20
CA VAL A 84 -43.40 -41.13 7.39
C VAL A 84 -43.07 -41.86 6.10
N GLU A 85 -43.69 -43.02 5.86
CA GLU A 85 -43.66 -43.67 4.55
C GLU A 85 -44.70 -42.98 3.65
N VAL A 86 -44.24 -42.30 2.60
CA VAL A 86 -45.08 -41.73 1.54
C VAL A 86 -45.10 -42.63 0.32
N THR A 87 -46.23 -42.68 -0.37
CA THR A 87 -46.38 -43.32 -1.69
C THR A 87 -46.80 -42.27 -2.70
N LEU A 88 -46.06 -42.15 -3.80
CA LEU A 88 -46.33 -41.24 -4.92
C LEU A 88 -47.27 -41.88 -5.96
N GLU A 89 -47.73 -41.09 -6.94
CA GLU A 89 -48.64 -41.55 -7.99
C GLU A 89 -48.10 -42.73 -8.82
N ASP A 90 -46.79 -42.78 -9.03
CA ASP A 90 -46.10 -43.86 -9.76
C ASP A 90 -45.89 -45.13 -8.90
N ASN A 91 -46.39 -45.15 -7.67
CA ASN A 91 -46.18 -46.15 -6.63
C ASN A 91 -44.76 -46.20 -6.04
N THR A 92 -43.92 -45.20 -6.29
CA THR A 92 -42.66 -45.02 -5.57
C THR A 92 -42.95 -44.79 -4.09
N LYS A 93 -42.23 -45.51 -3.22
CA LYS A 93 -42.30 -45.37 -1.77
C LYS A 93 -41.05 -44.70 -1.24
N LEU A 94 -41.21 -43.67 -0.42
CA LEU A 94 -40.12 -42.97 0.24
C LEU A 94 -40.37 -42.97 1.75
N GLU A 95 -39.33 -43.18 2.54
CA GLU A 95 -39.39 -43.00 3.99
C GLU A 95 -38.74 -41.66 4.35
N ILE A 96 -39.51 -40.79 4.98
CA ILE A 96 -39.14 -39.39 5.23
C ILE A 96 -39.08 -39.15 6.73
N THR A 97 -38.00 -38.55 7.19
CA THR A 97 -37.98 -37.98 8.55
C THR A 97 -38.64 -36.62 8.51
N ASP A 98 -39.77 -36.46 9.21
CA ASP A 98 -40.57 -35.24 9.20
C ASP A 98 -39.76 -34.05 9.77
N PRO A 99 -39.48 -32.99 8.98
CA PRO A 99 -38.77 -31.79 9.45
C PRO A 99 -39.51 -31.02 10.56
N TYR A 100 -40.84 -31.16 10.64
CA TYR A 100 -41.67 -30.38 11.56
C TYR A 100 -41.82 -31.01 12.95
N GLN A 101 -41.14 -32.15 13.20
CA GLN A 101 -41.08 -32.78 14.54
C GLN A 101 -40.01 -32.16 15.46
N PHE A 102 -39.15 -31.28 14.94
CA PHE A 102 -38.03 -30.69 15.66
C PHE A 102 -38.36 -29.31 16.23
N ASP A 103 -38.02 -29.09 17.49
CA ASP A 103 -38.22 -27.82 18.20
C ASP A 103 -37.29 -26.71 17.65
N PRO A 104 -37.57 -25.42 17.98
CA PRO A 104 -36.66 -24.32 17.70
C PRO A 104 -35.23 -24.51 18.17
N VAL A 105 -34.27 -24.34 17.26
CA VAL A 105 -32.83 -24.38 17.60
C VAL A 105 -32.38 -23.00 18.04
N ILE A 106 -32.75 -21.96 17.29
CA ILE A 106 -32.44 -20.57 17.65
C ILE A 106 -33.32 -20.15 18.83
N THR A 107 -32.69 -19.66 19.90
CA THR A 107 -33.40 -19.27 21.11
C THR A 107 -33.95 -17.85 21.02
N LYS A 108 -34.96 -17.56 21.87
CA LYS A 108 -35.47 -16.18 21.99
C LYS A 108 -34.39 -15.17 22.37
N LYS A 109 -33.45 -15.59 23.22
CA LYS A 109 -32.31 -14.75 23.63
C LYS A 109 -31.40 -14.41 22.44
N ASP A 110 -31.19 -15.34 21.50
CA ASP A 110 -30.40 -15.08 20.30
C ASP A 110 -31.10 -14.05 19.40
N THR A 111 -32.41 -14.20 19.20
CA THR A 111 -33.19 -13.23 18.42
C THR A 111 -33.18 -11.83 19.05
N GLU A 112 -33.25 -11.73 20.38
CA GLU A 112 -33.16 -10.45 21.09
C GLU A 112 -31.78 -9.80 21.01
N ARG A 113 -30.70 -10.60 20.96
CA ARG A 113 -29.33 -10.09 20.77
C ARG A 113 -29.12 -9.60 19.34
N PHE A 114 -29.63 -10.34 18.35
CA PHE A 114 -29.55 -9.96 16.95
C PHE A 114 -30.31 -8.68 16.65
N ALA A 115 -31.55 -8.56 17.14
CA ALA A 115 -32.37 -7.33 16.99
C ALA A 115 -31.75 -6.09 17.66
N LYS A 116 -30.85 -6.28 18.64
CA LYS A 116 -30.08 -5.20 19.29
C LYS A 116 -28.75 -4.89 18.59
N GLY A 117 -28.37 -5.69 17.60
CA GLY A 117 -27.12 -5.57 16.89
C GLY A 117 -25.86 -6.02 17.65
N HIS A 118 -26.01 -6.91 18.64
CA HIS A 118 -24.93 -7.36 19.54
C HIS A 118 -24.72 -8.89 19.56
N HIS A 119 -25.03 -9.57 18.45
CA HIS A 119 -24.76 -10.99 18.24
C HIS A 119 -23.61 -11.18 17.25
N TYR A 120 -22.38 -11.02 17.73
CA TYR A 120 -21.16 -11.04 16.91
C TYR A 120 -20.77 -12.43 16.36
N GLU A 121 -21.49 -13.47 16.78
CA GLU A 121 -21.35 -14.85 16.30
C GLU A 121 -22.65 -15.33 15.64
N ILE A 122 -23.49 -14.40 15.15
CA ILE A 122 -24.77 -14.74 14.55
C ILE A 122 -24.62 -15.68 13.35
N TYR A 123 -23.46 -15.64 12.67
CA TYR A 123 -23.13 -16.55 11.58
C TYR A 123 -23.08 -18.01 12.01
N GLN A 124 -22.96 -18.34 13.31
CA GLN A 124 -23.06 -19.71 13.83
C GLN A 124 -24.51 -20.20 13.94
N LEU A 125 -25.50 -19.35 13.67
CA LEU A 125 -26.93 -19.64 13.78
C LEU A 125 -27.68 -19.36 12.47
N LEU A 126 -27.46 -18.19 11.87
CA LEU A 126 -27.96 -17.87 10.53
C LEU A 126 -27.05 -18.52 9.48
N GLY A 127 -27.62 -18.86 8.33
CA GLY A 127 -26.94 -19.64 7.31
C GLY A 127 -27.46 -21.08 7.24
N ALA A 128 -26.60 -21.98 6.76
CA ALA A 128 -26.81 -23.42 6.77
C ALA A 128 -25.77 -24.12 7.65
N HIS A 129 -26.23 -24.83 8.68
CA HIS A 129 -25.39 -25.48 9.69
C HIS A 129 -25.64 -26.98 9.73
N VAL A 130 -24.63 -27.78 9.38
CA VAL A 130 -24.67 -29.23 9.54
C VAL A 130 -24.67 -29.54 11.03
N MET A 131 -25.70 -30.21 11.52
CA MET A 131 -25.83 -30.52 12.94
C MET A 131 -26.66 -31.78 13.22
N GLU A 132 -26.73 -32.15 14.49
CA GLU A 132 -27.55 -33.26 14.97
C GLU A 132 -28.59 -32.75 15.98
N VAL A 133 -29.86 -33.02 15.72
CA VAL A 133 -31.00 -32.64 16.57
C VAL A 133 -31.78 -33.90 16.94
N LYS A 134 -31.97 -34.16 18.23
CA LYS A 134 -32.65 -35.38 18.75
C LYS A 134 -32.09 -36.70 18.14
N GLY A 135 -30.79 -36.78 17.89
CA GLY A 135 -30.14 -37.97 17.33
C GLY A 135 -30.23 -38.10 15.80
N VAL A 136 -30.86 -37.13 15.12
CA VAL A 136 -31.00 -37.10 13.67
C VAL A 136 -30.03 -36.09 13.08
N LYS A 137 -29.23 -36.52 12.11
CA LYS A 137 -28.34 -35.63 11.34
C LYS A 137 -29.13 -34.90 10.27
N GLY A 138 -28.76 -33.65 10.03
CA GLY A 138 -29.38 -32.82 9.00
C GLY A 138 -28.73 -31.44 8.97
N VAL A 139 -29.43 -30.49 8.38
CA VAL A 139 -28.97 -29.10 8.26
C VAL A 139 -30.00 -28.17 8.85
N LEU A 140 -29.58 -27.29 9.76
CA LEU A 140 -30.37 -26.14 10.17
C LEU A 140 -30.18 -25.03 9.15
N PHE A 141 -31.26 -24.59 8.54
CA PHE A 141 -31.29 -23.39 7.71
C PHE A 141 -31.94 -22.25 8.48
N ALA A 142 -31.35 -21.07 8.46
CA ALA A 142 -31.97 -19.88 9.04
C ALA A 142 -31.60 -18.59 8.31
N VAL A 143 -32.60 -17.72 8.11
CA VAL A 143 -32.45 -16.48 7.34
C VAL A 143 -33.31 -15.36 7.92
N TRP A 144 -32.81 -14.12 7.85
CA TRP A 144 -33.56 -12.95 8.28
C TRP A 144 -34.32 -12.30 7.12
N ALA A 145 -35.65 -12.32 7.18
CA ALA A 145 -36.54 -11.79 6.16
C ALA A 145 -37.86 -11.27 6.79
N PRO A 146 -37.80 -10.23 7.63
CA PRO A 146 -38.91 -9.80 8.49
C PRO A 146 -40.20 -9.43 7.74
N ASN A 147 -40.11 -8.94 6.50
CA ASN A 147 -41.28 -8.54 5.72
C ASN A 147 -41.79 -9.61 4.76
N ALA A 148 -41.08 -10.74 4.63
CA ALA A 148 -41.53 -11.87 3.83
C ALA A 148 -42.88 -12.37 4.37
N MET A 149 -43.76 -12.80 3.49
CA MET A 149 -44.98 -13.53 3.85
C MET A 149 -44.63 -14.95 4.27
N ARG A 150 -43.80 -15.63 3.48
CA ARG A 150 -43.28 -16.97 3.74
C ARG A 150 -41.84 -17.05 3.24
N VAL A 151 -41.02 -17.86 3.92
CA VAL A 151 -39.75 -18.35 3.40
C VAL A 151 -39.78 -19.88 3.35
N SER A 152 -39.26 -20.46 2.27
CA SER A 152 -38.94 -21.89 2.17
C SER A 152 -37.47 -22.08 1.86
N VAL A 153 -36.90 -23.19 2.29
CA VAL A 153 -35.57 -23.62 1.80
C VAL A 153 -35.75 -24.58 0.63
N VAL A 154 -35.05 -24.32 -0.46
CA VAL A 154 -35.11 -25.12 -1.69
C VAL A 154 -33.71 -25.52 -2.11
N GLY A 155 -33.56 -26.72 -2.65
CA GLY A 155 -32.26 -27.23 -3.06
C GLY A 155 -32.33 -28.64 -3.61
N ASP A 156 -31.15 -29.27 -3.71
CA ASP A 156 -31.01 -30.62 -4.26
C ASP A 156 -31.82 -31.68 -3.49
N PHE A 157 -32.05 -31.47 -2.18
CA PHE A 157 -32.77 -32.39 -1.30
C PHE A 157 -34.30 -32.36 -1.46
N ASN A 158 -34.85 -31.43 -2.24
CA ASN A 158 -36.30 -31.32 -2.46
C ASN A 158 -36.68 -30.89 -3.88
N ASP A 159 -35.82 -31.20 -4.85
CA ASP A 159 -36.03 -30.90 -6.28
C ASP A 159 -36.40 -29.42 -6.54
N TRP A 160 -35.88 -28.52 -5.70
CA TRP A 160 -36.13 -27.09 -5.74
C TRP A 160 -37.62 -26.69 -5.57
N ASP A 161 -38.46 -27.53 -4.96
CA ASP A 161 -39.89 -27.24 -4.69
C ASP A 161 -40.11 -26.59 -3.33
N GLY A 162 -40.41 -25.28 -3.32
CA GLY A 162 -40.64 -24.49 -2.11
C GLY A 162 -41.91 -24.82 -1.32
N ARG A 163 -42.77 -25.72 -1.79
CA ARG A 163 -43.94 -26.19 -1.00
C ARG A 163 -43.53 -27.19 0.08
N THR A 164 -42.44 -27.93 -0.13
CA THR A 164 -42.01 -29.06 0.71
C THR A 164 -41.42 -28.64 2.06
N HIS A 165 -40.53 -27.63 2.06
CA HIS A 165 -39.74 -27.22 3.22
C HIS A 165 -39.98 -25.75 3.58
N GLN A 166 -41.24 -25.44 3.94
CA GLN A 166 -41.65 -24.13 4.44
C GLN A 166 -41.06 -23.88 5.83
N MET A 167 -40.45 -22.72 6.03
CA MET A 167 -39.74 -22.38 7.27
C MET A 167 -40.66 -21.71 8.29
N ARG A 168 -40.35 -21.85 9.59
CA ARG A 168 -41.09 -21.11 10.64
C ARG A 168 -40.46 -19.76 10.93
N ARG A 169 -41.28 -18.72 11.01
CA ARG A 169 -40.91 -17.43 11.60
C ARG A 169 -40.79 -17.56 13.12
N LEU A 170 -39.64 -17.15 13.65
CA LEU A 170 -39.36 -17.15 15.08
C LEU A 170 -39.90 -15.88 15.74
N TRP A 171 -41.11 -15.96 16.30
CA TRP A 171 -41.75 -14.86 17.02
C TRP A 171 -41.77 -13.57 16.18
N ASP A 172 -41.48 -12.43 16.79
CA ASP A 172 -41.41 -11.13 16.13
C ASP A 172 -39.99 -10.78 15.60
N SER A 173 -39.07 -11.74 15.55
CA SER A 173 -37.66 -11.49 15.18
C SER A 173 -37.45 -11.27 13.68
N GLY A 174 -38.37 -11.78 12.85
CA GLY A 174 -38.19 -11.83 11.40
C GLY A 174 -37.18 -12.87 10.92
N ILE A 175 -36.62 -13.69 11.80
CA ILE A 175 -35.80 -14.85 11.43
C ILE A 175 -36.73 -16.02 11.11
N PHE A 176 -36.50 -16.65 9.96
CA PHE A 176 -37.09 -17.91 9.57
C PHE A 176 -36.08 -19.02 9.80
N GLU A 177 -36.49 -20.17 10.35
CA GLU A 177 -35.63 -21.36 10.46
C GLU A 177 -36.37 -22.67 10.11
N LEU A 178 -35.60 -23.68 9.72
CA LEU A 178 -36.05 -25.06 9.58
C LEU A 178 -34.85 -26.03 9.68
N PHE A 179 -34.99 -27.09 10.48
CA PHE A 179 -34.05 -28.20 10.46
C PHE A 179 -34.53 -29.25 9.45
N VAL A 180 -33.70 -29.55 8.44
CA VAL A 180 -34.02 -30.47 7.35
C VAL A 180 -33.13 -31.72 7.44
N PRO A 181 -33.69 -32.87 7.87
CA PRO A 181 -32.94 -34.14 7.95
C PRO A 181 -32.41 -34.65 6.60
N ALA A 182 -33.13 -34.37 5.52
CA ALA A 182 -32.77 -34.84 4.17
C ALA A 182 -31.58 -34.07 3.56
N ALA A 183 -31.31 -32.86 4.05
CA ALA A 183 -30.23 -32.03 3.57
C ALA A 183 -28.89 -32.48 4.18
N LYS A 184 -27.82 -32.33 3.40
CA LYS A 184 -26.45 -32.69 3.79
C LYS A 184 -25.43 -31.69 3.28
N GLU A 185 -24.23 -31.78 3.83
CA GLU A 185 -23.07 -31.06 3.31
C GLU A 185 -22.86 -31.33 1.81
N GLY A 186 -22.60 -30.28 1.05
CA GLY A 186 -22.43 -30.32 -0.40
C GLY A 186 -23.70 -30.07 -1.22
N ASP A 187 -24.89 -30.12 -0.61
CA ASP A 187 -26.13 -29.80 -1.32
C ASP A 187 -26.15 -28.31 -1.71
N CYS A 188 -26.59 -28.03 -2.94
CA CYS A 188 -26.90 -26.68 -3.39
C CYS A 188 -28.29 -26.27 -2.86
N TYR A 189 -28.40 -25.04 -2.37
CA TYR A 189 -29.66 -24.50 -1.86
C TYR A 189 -29.80 -22.98 -2.07
N LYS A 190 -31.04 -22.51 -1.97
CA LYS A 190 -31.45 -21.11 -1.91
C LYS A 190 -32.64 -20.96 -0.96
N PHE A 191 -32.96 -19.72 -0.63
CA PHE A 191 -34.23 -19.37 -0.01
C PHE A 191 -35.24 -18.93 -1.06
N GLU A 192 -36.39 -19.59 -1.08
CA GLU A 192 -37.57 -19.13 -1.80
C GLU A 192 -38.37 -18.19 -0.91
N ILE A 193 -38.43 -16.92 -1.29
CA ILE A 193 -39.09 -15.87 -0.52
C ILE A 193 -40.37 -15.48 -1.26
N CYS A 194 -41.49 -15.57 -0.56
CA CYS A 194 -42.78 -15.07 -1.03
C CYS A 194 -43.13 -13.78 -0.28
N ILE A 195 -43.47 -12.73 -1.01
CA ILE A 195 -43.82 -11.42 -0.43
C ILE A 195 -45.33 -11.19 -0.49
N LYS A 196 -45.80 -10.15 0.22
CA LYS A 196 -47.20 -9.75 0.17
C LYS A 196 -47.61 -9.45 -1.28
N GLY A 197 -48.69 -10.09 -1.74
CA GLY A 197 -49.14 -10.03 -3.13
C GLY A 197 -48.75 -11.26 -3.97
N GLY A 198 -48.05 -12.24 -3.39
CA GLY A 198 -47.81 -13.55 -4.00
C GLY A 198 -46.63 -13.62 -4.98
N LEU A 199 -45.81 -12.56 -5.05
CA LEU A 199 -44.56 -12.62 -5.82
C LEU A 199 -43.55 -13.50 -5.07
N THR A 200 -43.01 -14.49 -5.77
CA THR A 200 -42.04 -15.45 -5.23
C THR A 200 -40.75 -15.39 -6.04
N PHE A 201 -39.60 -15.39 -5.35
CA PHE A 201 -38.28 -15.36 -5.98
C PHE A 201 -37.24 -16.10 -5.13
N LEU A 202 -36.09 -16.40 -5.73
CA LEU A 202 -34.99 -17.13 -5.09
C LEU A 202 -33.85 -16.19 -4.69
N LYS A 203 -33.34 -16.37 -3.48
CA LYS A 203 -32.17 -15.66 -2.95
C LYS A 203 -31.07 -16.63 -2.55
N SER A 204 -29.83 -16.25 -2.87
CA SER A 204 -28.65 -16.85 -2.24
C SER A 204 -28.67 -16.53 -0.74
N ASP A 205 -28.10 -17.41 0.08
CA ASP A 205 -28.01 -17.20 1.53
C ASP A 205 -27.01 -16.06 1.85
N PRO A 206 -27.42 -14.97 2.54
CA PRO A 206 -26.52 -13.92 2.99
C PRO A 206 -25.37 -14.41 3.88
N TYR A 207 -25.56 -15.52 4.59
CA TYR A 207 -24.63 -16.15 5.51
C TYR A 207 -24.04 -17.45 4.94
N ALA A 208 -24.10 -17.66 3.62
CA ALA A 208 -23.46 -18.81 2.99
C ALA A 208 -21.96 -18.87 3.30
N PHE A 209 -21.47 -20.04 3.72
CA PHE A 209 -20.04 -20.30 3.88
C PHE A 209 -19.36 -20.78 2.61
N LYS A 210 -20.15 -21.21 1.63
CA LYS A 210 -19.70 -21.69 0.33
C LYS A 210 -20.75 -21.38 -0.73
N SER A 211 -20.29 -21.09 -1.94
CA SER A 211 -21.12 -20.76 -3.09
C SER A 211 -20.76 -21.63 -4.29
N GLN A 212 -21.69 -21.75 -5.24
CA GLN A 212 -21.36 -22.27 -6.57
C GLN A 212 -20.40 -21.33 -7.30
N LEU A 213 -19.64 -21.88 -8.26
CA LEU A 213 -18.81 -21.07 -9.15
C LEU A 213 -19.72 -20.24 -10.06
N ARG A 214 -19.51 -18.92 -10.10
CA ARG A 214 -20.21 -18.03 -11.03
C ARG A 214 -20.16 -18.55 -12.49
N PRO A 215 -21.22 -18.38 -13.30
CA PRO A 215 -22.39 -17.52 -13.05
C PRO A 215 -23.49 -18.17 -12.21
N ASP A 216 -23.30 -19.41 -11.75
CA ASP A 216 -24.26 -20.05 -10.85
C ASP A 216 -24.30 -19.34 -9.50
N THR A 217 -25.44 -19.42 -8.82
CA THR A 217 -25.77 -18.54 -7.69
C THR A 217 -26.32 -19.28 -6.47
N ALA A 218 -26.40 -20.61 -6.47
CA ALA A 218 -26.81 -21.30 -5.26
C ALA A 218 -25.71 -21.22 -4.19
N SER A 219 -26.16 -21.15 -2.95
CA SER A 219 -25.32 -21.40 -1.79
C SER A 219 -25.10 -22.91 -1.68
N ILE A 220 -23.98 -23.33 -1.08
CA ILE A 220 -23.66 -24.75 -0.85
C ILE A 220 -23.55 -24.97 0.65
N VAL A 221 -24.21 -26.00 1.16
CA VAL A 221 -24.07 -26.40 2.56
C VAL A 221 -22.62 -26.81 2.81
N ALA A 222 -21.95 -26.14 3.75
CA ALA A 222 -20.56 -26.42 4.10
C ALA A 222 -20.37 -26.38 5.61
N ASP A 223 -19.57 -27.30 6.14
CA ASP A 223 -19.13 -27.23 7.53
C ASP A 223 -17.84 -26.39 7.61
N ALA A 224 -17.95 -25.19 8.16
CA ALA A 224 -16.83 -24.26 8.26
C ALA A 224 -15.77 -24.67 9.31
N GLN A 225 -16.01 -25.67 10.18
CA GLN A 225 -15.18 -25.92 11.37
C GLN A 225 -14.17 -27.08 11.23
N LYS A 226 -14.06 -27.73 10.07
CA LYS A 226 -13.28 -28.98 9.93
C LYS A 226 -11.76 -28.79 9.73
N PHE A 227 -11.29 -27.58 9.48
CA PHE A 227 -9.88 -27.34 9.14
C PHE A 227 -8.96 -27.38 10.36
N ALA A 228 -7.87 -28.15 10.27
CA ALA A 228 -6.85 -28.24 11.30
C ALA A 228 -5.71 -27.23 11.05
N TRP A 229 -5.74 -26.12 11.79
CA TRP A 229 -4.70 -25.09 11.77
C TRP A 229 -3.38 -25.57 12.38
N SER A 230 -2.29 -24.92 11.99
CA SER A 230 -0.95 -25.19 12.52
C SER A 230 -0.09 -23.93 12.64
N ASP A 231 -0.75 -22.80 12.89
CA ASP A 231 -0.21 -21.46 12.98
C ASP A 231 -0.28 -20.87 14.40
N ASP A 232 -0.48 -21.69 15.43
CA ASP A 232 -0.56 -21.26 16.83
C ASP A 232 0.62 -20.37 17.26
N ASP A 233 1.84 -20.69 16.78
CA ASP A 233 3.04 -19.91 17.04
C ASP A 233 2.98 -18.51 16.39
N TRP A 234 2.38 -18.40 15.20
CA TRP A 234 2.16 -17.13 14.50
C TRP A 234 1.15 -16.26 15.25
N ILE A 235 -0.03 -16.82 15.55
CA ILE A 235 -1.10 -16.12 16.29
C ILE A 235 -0.58 -15.61 17.63
N SER A 236 0.14 -16.46 18.38
CA SER A 236 0.75 -16.09 19.66
C SER A 236 1.79 -14.98 19.56
N GLN A 237 2.49 -14.85 18.43
CA GLN A 237 3.46 -13.79 18.20
C GLN A 237 2.78 -12.48 17.77
N ARG A 238 1.75 -12.56 16.92
CA ARG A 238 0.96 -11.40 16.49
C ARG A 238 0.38 -10.65 17.68
N GLU A 239 -0.19 -11.36 18.65
CA GLU A 239 -0.77 -10.74 19.85
C GLU A 239 0.24 -9.99 20.74
N LYS A 240 1.54 -10.34 20.64
CA LYS A 240 2.62 -9.76 21.46
C LYS A 240 3.35 -8.61 20.79
N LYS A 241 3.24 -8.47 19.47
CA LYS A 241 3.95 -7.44 18.70
C LYS A 241 3.03 -6.25 18.46
N ALA A 242 3.51 -5.05 18.78
CA ALA A 242 2.87 -3.84 18.28
C ALA A 242 3.19 -3.74 16.78
N ALA A 243 2.22 -4.06 15.91
CA ALA A 243 2.43 -4.13 14.47
C ALA A 243 3.00 -2.82 13.87
N ILE A 244 2.66 -1.67 14.47
CA ILE A 244 3.08 -0.34 14.01
C ILE A 244 4.59 -0.10 14.17
N GLU A 245 5.22 -0.64 15.22
CA GLU A 245 6.66 -0.47 15.48
C GLU A 245 7.54 -1.45 14.68
N THR A 246 6.92 -2.32 13.89
CA THR A 246 7.62 -3.31 13.06
C THR A 246 7.66 -2.88 11.58
N PRO A 247 8.59 -3.42 10.77
CA PRO A 247 8.56 -3.17 9.33
C PRO A 247 7.28 -3.78 8.74
N VAL A 248 6.51 -2.97 8.01
CA VAL A 248 5.35 -3.40 7.23
C VAL A 248 5.60 -3.04 5.77
N SER A 249 6.00 -4.04 5.00
CA SER A 249 6.11 -4.02 3.54
C SER A 249 5.14 -5.04 2.96
N ILE A 250 4.16 -4.53 2.20
CA ILE A 250 2.97 -5.22 1.71
C ILE A 250 3.12 -5.45 0.21
N TYR A 251 2.87 -6.69 -0.21
CA TYR A 251 2.71 -7.07 -1.61
C TYR A 251 1.22 -7.29 -1.89
N GLU A 252 0.58 -6.32 -2.53
CA GLU A 252 -0.82 -6.37 -2.92
C GLU A 252 -0.99 -7.25 -4.17
N LEU A 253 -1.98 -8.16 -4.18
CA LEU A 253 -2.21 -9.05 -5.31
C LEU A 253 -3.69 -9.43 -5.52
N TYR A 254 -4.07 -9.55 -6.79
CA TYR A 254 -5.30 -10.22 -7.23
C TYR A 254 -5.00 -11.68 -7.56
N LEU A 255 -5.55 -12.62 -6.77
CA LEU A 255 -5.28 -14.05 -6.92
C LEU A 255 -5.61 -14.58 -8.33
N GLY A 256 -6.67 -14.06 -8.96
CA GLY A 256 -7.12 -14.49 -10.29
C GLY A 256 -6.17 -14.14 -11.46
N SER A 257 -5.19 -13.26 -11.24
CA SER A 257 -4.18 -12.92 -12.24
C SER A 257 -2.74 -13.04 -11.72
N PHE A 258 -2.51 -13.49 -10.48
CA PHE A 258 -1.14 -13.81 -10.04
C PHE A 258 -0.55 -14.95 -10.88
N GLY A 259 -1.34 -16.00 -11.11
CA GLY A 259 -1.01 -17.10 -12.00
C GLY A 259 -2.27 -17.79 -12.50
N ARG A 260 -2.26 -18.22 -13.76
CA ARG A 260 -3.37 -18.94 -14.40
C ARG A 260 -2.91 -20.31 -14.87
N LYS A 261 -3.87 -21.22 -15.00
CA LYS A 261 -3.61 -22.50 -15.65
C LYS A 261 -3.26 -22.24 -17.12
N VAL A 262 -2.16 -22.83 -17.58
CA VAL A 262 -1.80 -22.84 -19.00
C VAL A 262 -2.44 -24.09 -19.60
N PRO A 263 -3.46 -23.98 -20.45
CA PRO A 263 -4.07 -25.15 -21.06
C PRO A 263 -3.10 -25.77 -22.06
N ASP A 264 -2.96 -27.10 -22.04
CA ASP A 264 -2.07 -27.85 -22.95
C ASP A 264 -2.59 -27.82 -24.41
N LYS A 265 -3.89 -27.56 -24.61
CA LYS A 265 -4.55 -27.37 -25.92
C LYS A 265 -5.60 -26.25 -25.84
N GLU A 266 -5.84 -25.55 -26.95
CA GLU A 266 -6.88 -24.50 -27.05
C GLU A 266 -8.29 -25.00 -26.71
N GLU A 267 -8.60 -26.28 -26.96
CA GLU A 267 -9.89 -26.91 -26.63
C GLU A 267 -10.09 -27.02 -25.10
N ASP A 268 -9.02 -27.25 -24.34
CA ASP A 268 -9.05 -27.36 -22.87
C ASP A 268 -9.22 -25.98 -22.19
N ALA A 269 -9.02 -24.89 -22.92
CA ALA A 269 -9.20 -23.53 -22.43
C ALA A 269 -10.68 -23.12 -22.29
N GLN A 270 -11.60 -23.84 -22.96
CA GLN A 270 -13.03 -23.49 -22.99
C GLN A 270 -13.89 -24.27 -21.98
N GLU A 271 -13.42 -25.41 -21.45
CA GLU A 271 -14.23 -26.29 -20.58
C GLU A 271 -13.84 -26.27 -19.09
N GLY A 272 -12.76 -25.59 -18.69
CA GLY A 272 -12.24 -25.62 -17.32
C GLY A 272 -12.25 -24.27 -16.59
N ASN A 273 -12.26 -24.31 -15.25
CA ASN A 273 -11.96 -23.15 -14.42
C ASN A 273 -10.51 -22.68 -14.71
N PRO A 274 -10.31 -21.46 -15.27
CA PRO A 274 -8.98 -21.00 -15.73
C PRO A 274 -8.03 -20.62 -14.59
N TYR A 275 -8.55 -20.52 -13.36
CA TYR A 275 -7.77 -20.12 -12.21
C TYR A 275 -7.05 -21.29 -11.55
N LEU A 276 -5.91 -20.97 -10.92
CA LEU A 276 -5.25 -21.85 -9.98
C LEU A 276 -6.09 -21.97 -8.70
N ASN A 277 -6.11 -23.15 -8.09
CA ASN A 277 -6.73 -23.35 -6.79
C ASN A 277 -5.88 -22.68 -5.69
N TYR A 278 -6.49 -22.30 -4.56
CA TYR A 278 -5.79 -21.74 -3.40
C TYR A 278 -4.62 -22.61 -2.94
N ARG A 279 -4.72 -23.96 -3.00
CA ARG A 279 -3.63 -24.88 -2.68
C ARG A 279 -2.47 -24.85 -3.67
N GLU A 280 -2.73 -24.50 -4.93
CA GLU A 280 -1.71 -24.31 -5.96
C GLU A 280 -1.06 -22.93 -5.82
N LEU A 281 -1.86 -21.90 -5.52
CA LEU A 281 -1.40 -20.52 -5.31
C LEU A 281 -0.56 -20.38 -4.03
N ALA A 282 -0.94 -21.04 -2.94
CA ALA A 282 -0.31 -20.91 -1.63
C ALA A 282 1.22 -21.10 -1.65
N PRO A 283 1.79 -22.20 -2.19
CA PRO A 283 3.24 -22.35 -2.26
C PRO A 283 3.90 -21.34 -3.20
N LEU A 284 3.26 -20.98 -4.32
CA LEU A 284 3.82 -20.03 -5.29
C LEU A 284 3.94 -18.62 -4.71
N VAL A 285 2.85 -18.14 -4.10
CA VAL A 285 2.80 -16.82 -3.45
C VAL A 285 3.75 -16.80 -2.25
N ALA A 286 3.70 -17.81 -1.37
CA ALA A 286 4.57 -17.86 -0.19
C ALA A 286 6.06 -17.87 -0.58
N GLN A 287 6.43 -18.65 -1.60
CA GLN A 287 7.81 -18.69 -2.09
C GLN A 287 8.25 -17.33 -2.63
N TYR A 288 7.44 -16.72 -3.49
CA TYR A 288 7.77 -15.42 -4.11
C TYR A 288 7.90 -14.32 -3.06
N VAL A 289 6.89 -14.18 -2.20
CA VAL A 289 6.82 -13.12 -1.16
C VAL A 289 7.97 -13.25 -0.17
N LYS A 290 8.28 -14.48 0.25
CA LYS A 290 9.42 -14.77 1.15
C LYS A 290 10.76 -14.50 0.47
N GLU A 291 10.91 -14.88 -0.79
CA GLU A 291 12.13 -14.61 -1.55
C GLU A 291 12.36 -13.11 -1.73
N MET A 292 11.32 -12.35 -2.06
CA MET A 292 11.36 -10.91 -2.23
C MET A 292 11.48 -10.15 -0.91
N GLY A 293 11.19 -10.81 0.21
CA GLY A 293 11.39 -10.29 1.54
C GLY A 293 10.29 -9.35 2.03
N TYR A 294 9.11 -9.37 1.41
CA TYR A 294 7.92 -8.70 1.95
C TYR A 294 7.52 -9.33 3.30
N THR A 295 6.75 -8.57 4.08
CA THR A 295 6.29 -8.99 5.43
C THR A 295 4.83 -9.43 5.44
N HIS A 296 4.05 -8.85 4.53
CA HIS A 296 2.62 -9.08 4.42
C HIS A 296 2.24 -9.21 2.94
N ILE A 297 1.15 -9.90 2.69
CA ILE A 297 0.37 -9.75 1.46
C ILE A 297 -0.94 -9.04 1.77
N GLU A 298 -1.44 -8.26 0.83
CA GLU A 298 -2.79 -7.72 0.84
C GLU A 298 -3.56 -8.34 -0.32
N LEU A 299 -4.62 -9.06 0.00
CA LEU A 299 -5.46 -9.70 -0.99
C LEU A 299 -6.60 -8.75 -1.33
N MET A 300 -6.71 -8.41 -2.62
CA MET A 300 -7.95 -7.85 -3.17
C MET A 300 -9.14 -8.77 -2.82
N PRO A 301 -10.39 -8.26 -2.79
CA PRO A 301 -11.49 -8.95 -2.10
C PRO A 301 -11.67 -10.41 -2.52
N VAL A 302 -11.57 -11.31 -1.54
CA VAL A 302 -11.69 -12.77 -1.73
C VAL A 302 -13.10 -13.29 -1.50
N MET A 303 -14.03 -12.43 -1.09
CA MET A 303 -15.43 -12.73 -0.83
C MET A 303 -16.13 -13.06 -2.15
N GLU A 304 -17.20 -13.87 -2.10
CA GLU A 304 -17.88 -14.26 -3.33
C GLU A 304 -18.54 -13.06 -4.03
N HIS A 305 -18.26 -12.93 -5.33
CA HIS A 305 -18.68 -11.82 -6.18
C HIS A 305 -19.07 -12.35 -7.58
N PRO A 306 -20.09 -11.77 -8.25
CA PRO A 306 -20.65 -12.35 -9.46
C PRO A 306 -19.82 -12.03 -10.73
N TYR A 307 -18.98 -11.00 -10.69
CA TYR A 307 -18.30 -10.47 -11.88
C TYR A 307 -16.81 -10.23 -11.65
N ASP A 308 -15.94 -10.85 -12.45
CA ASP A 308 -14.48 -10.73 -12.30
C ASP A 308 -13.97 -9.30 -12.51
N GLY A 309 -14.57 -8.57 -13.46
CA GLY A 309 -14.17 -7.18 -13.74
C GLY A 309 -14.55 -6.19 -12.65
N SER A 310 -15.23 -6.65 -11.58
CA SER A 310 -15.35 -5.88 -10.33
C SER A 310 -14.13 -6.01 -9.43
N TRP A 311 -13.22 -6.94 -9.76
CA TRP A 311 -12.03 -7.31 -8.97
C TRP A 311 -12.31 -7.76 -7.54
N GLY A 312 -13.58 -8.09 -7.25
CA GLY A 312 -14.07 -8.46 -5.92
C GLY A 312 -14.87 -7.37 -5.21
N TYR A 313 -14.75 -6.10 -5.63
CA TYR A 313 -15.39 -4.95 -4.96
C TYR A 313 -16.92 -4.90 -5.09
N GLN A 314 -17.53 -5.76 -5.91
CA GLN A 314 -18.98 -5.96 -5.95
C GLN A 314 -19.35 -7.29 -5.30
N THR A 315 -19.12 -7.39 -3.99
CA THR A 315 -19.36 -8.60 -3.20
C THR A 315 -20.85 -8.90 -3.02
N ILE A 316 -21.23 -10.18 -3.12
CA ILE A 316 -22.59 -10.68 -2.82
C ILE A 316 -22.60 -11.74 -1.72
N GLY A 317 -21.56 -12.58 -1.61
CA GLY A 317 -21.44 -13.62 -0.60
C GLY A 317 -20.36 -13.26 0.41
N TYR A 318 -20.69 -12.41 1.38
CA TYR A 318 -19.74 -11.84 2.33
C TYR A 318 -19.09 -12.88 3.26
N TYR A 319 -19.76 -14.01 3.50
CA TYR A 319 -19.31 -15.07 4.41
C TYR A 319 -18.66 -16.27 3.69
N ALA A 320 -18.51 -16.20 2.36
CA ALA A 320 -17.89 -17.26 1.56
C ALA A 320 -16.64 -16.72 0.85
N PRO A 321 -15.47 -17.39 0.95
CA PRO A 321 -14.40 -17.16 0.00
C PRO A 321 -14.87 -17.60 -1.40
N THR A 322 -14.43 -16.89 -2.43
CA THR A 322 -14.91 -17.13 -3.79
C THR A 322 -14.56 -18.54 -4.28
N ALA A 323 -15.55 -19.19 -4.89
CA ALA A 323 -15.42 -20.54 -5.44
C ALA A 323 -14.45 -20.60 -6.64
N ARG A 324 -14.04 -19.45 -7.19
CA ARG A 324 -13.07 -19.34 -8.30
C ARG A 324 -11.77 -20.08 -8.03
N TYR A 325 -11.31 -20.08 -6.78
CA TYR A 325 -10.02 -20.66 -6.41
C TYR A 325 -10.15 -21.92 -5.54
N GLY A 326 -11.37 -22.44 -5.34
CA GLY A 326 -11.59 -23.69 -4.60
C GLY A 326 -12.55 -23.54 -3.42
N SER A 327 -12.35 -24.40 -2.43
CA SER A 327 -13.21 -24.47 -1.24
C SER A 327 -12.73 -23.54 -0.11
N PRO A 328 -13.58 -23.26 0.90
CA PRO A 328 -13.15 -22.57 2.11
C PRO A 328 -11.94 -23.21 2.80
N ASP A 329 -11.85 -24.55 2.84
CA ASP A 329 -10.69 -25.26 3.39
C ASP A 329 -9.41 -25.05 2.58
N ASP A 330 -9.53 -24.89 1.25
CA ASP A 330 -8.39 -24.55 0.41
C ASP A 330 -7.91 -23.12 0.71
N PHE A 331 -8.83 -22.19 1.01
CA PHE A 331 -8.45 -20.84 1.45
C PHE A 331 -7.82 -20.84 2.84
N LYS A 332 -8.35 -21.61 3.80
CA LYS A 332 -7.69 -21.78 5.12
C LYS A 332 -6.28 -22.37 4.97
N PHE A 333 -6.08 -23.32 4.05
CA PHE A 333 -4.75 -23.83 3.72
C PHE A 333 -3.82 -22.74 3.15
N PHE A 334 -4.33 -21.83 2.32
CA PHE A 334 -3.56 -20.70 1.82
C PHE A 334 -3.11 -19.79 2.98
N MET A 335 -4.01 -19.41 3.88
CA MET A 335 -3.72 -18.60 5.06
C MET A 335 -2.66 -19.26 5.96
N ASP A 336 -2.88 -20.53 6.33
CA ASP A 336 -1.94 -21.32 7.17
C ASP A 336 -0.55 -21.45 6.51
N THR A 337 -0.50 -21.56 5.18
CA THR A 337 0.78 -21.59 4.43
C THR A 337 1.53 -20.26 4.50
N MET A 338 0.82 -19.12 4.45
CA MET A 338 1.44 -17.80 4.63
C MET A 338 2.01 -17.66 6.05
N HIS A 339 1.23 -18.00 7.07
CA HIS A 339 1.64 -17.89 8.47
C HIS A 339 2.85 -18.78 8.78
N LYS A 340 2.89 -20.01 8.26
CA LYS A 340 4.07 -20.92 8.34
C LYS A 340 5.33 -20.33 7.72
N ASN A 341 5.18 -19.43 6.75
CA ASN A 341 6.28 -18.75 6.10
C ASN A 341 6.62 -17.39 6.73
N GLY A 342 5.93 -17.01 7.81
CA GLY A 342 6.12 -15.75 8.51
C GLY A 342 5.58 -14.54 7.74
N ILE A 343 4.55 -14.75 6.92
CA ILE A 343 3.91 -13.73 6.09
C ILE A 343 2.53 -13.46 6.68
N GLY A 344 2.23 -12.20 6.99
CA GLY A 344 0.89 -11.81 7.41
C GLY A 344 -0.06 -11.60 6.22
N VAL A 345 -1.35 -11.83 6.42
CA VAL A 345 -2.36 -11.69 5.37
C VAL A 345 -3.40 -10.63 5.73
N ILE A 346 -3.44 -9.57 4.93
CA ILE A 346 -4.44 -8.50 4.99
C ILE A 346 -5.51 -8.79 3.92
N LEU A 347 -6.79 -8.64 4.28
CA LEU A 347 -7.91 -8.80 3.35
C LEU A 347 -8.57 -7.46 3.07
N ASP A 348 -8.79 -7.17 1.79
CA ASP A 348 -9.69 -6.10 1.40
C ASP A 348 -11.13 -6.50 1.71
N TRP A 349 -11.79 -5.67 2.53
CA TRP A 349 -13.16 -5.85 2.97
C TRP A 349 -14.03 -4.69 2.49
N VAL A 350 -15.21 -5.00 1.98
CA VAL A 350 -16.04 -4.05 1.20
C VAL A 350 -17.38 -3.78 1.88
N PRO A 351 -17.40 -3.06 3.03
CA PRO A 351 -18.64 -2.69 3.73
C PRO A 351 -19.31 -1.42 3.16
N ALA A 352 -18.69 -0.78 2.17
CA ALA A 352 -19.19 0.47 1.60
C ALA A 352 -20.49 0.29 0.81
N HIS A 353 -20.59 -0.81 0.05
CA HIS A 353 -21.73 -1.06 -0.83
C HIS A 353 -21.82 -2.53 -1.26
N PHE A 354 -22.93 -2.88 -1.92
CA PHE A 354 -23.16 -4.18 -2.57
C PHE A 354 -23.93 -3.99 -3.89
N PRO A 355 -23.84 -4.91 -4.87
CA PRO A 355 -24.45 -4.72 -6.18
C PRO A 355 -25.96 -5.03 -6.18
N LYS A 356 -26.64 -4.76 -7.30
CA LYS A 356 -28.10 -4.90 -7.47
C LYS A 356 -28.54 -6.28 -7.96
N ASP A 357 -27.64 -7.26 -7.98
CA ASP A 357 -27.93 -8.62 -8.41
C ASP A 357 -29.13 -9.20 -7.66
N SER A 358 -30.13 -9.64 -8.41
CA SER A 358 -31.42 -10.08 -7.85
C SER A 358 -31.31 -11.28 -6.91
N ASN A 359 -30.28 -12.12 -7.05
CA ASN A 359 -30.02 -13.24 -6.14
C ASN A 359 -29.27 -12.82 -4.85
N GLY A 360 -28.71 -11.61 -4.79
CA GLY A 360 -27.98 -11.07 -3.64
C GLY A 360 -28.86 -10.33 -2.64
N LEU A 361 -28.28 -9.36 -1.92
CA LEU A 361 -28.93 -8.66 -0.79
C LEU A 361 -29.98 -7.61 -1.19
N ALA A 362 -30.02 -7.21 -2.46
CA ALA A 362 -30.92 -6.15 -2.95
C ALA A 362 -32.40 -6.53 -2.76
N GLU A 363 -33.21 -5.66 -2.16
CA GLU A 363 -34.64 -5.88 -1.94
C GLU A 363 -34.96 -7.25 -1.32
N PHE A 364 -34.13 -7.70 -0.38
CA PHE A 364 -34.01 -9.11 0.01
C PHE A 364 -35.34 -9.80 0.32
N ASP A 365 -36.22 -9.13 1.06
CA ASP A 365 -37.54 -9.64 1.47
C ASP A 365 -38.71 -8.89 0.79
N GLY A 366 -38.46 -8.29 -0.37
CA GLY A 366 -39.40 -7.41 -1.07
C GLY A 366 -39.41 -5.96 -0.57
N THR A 367 -38.54 -5.63 0.37
CA THR A 367 -38.31 -4.27 0.87
C THR A 367 -36.83 -3.93 0.84
N CYS A 368 -36.48 -2.64 0.94
CA CYS A 368 -35.11 -2.21 1.20
C CYS A 368 -34.66 -2.64 2.60
N LEU A 369 -34.16 -3.88 2.69
CA LEU A 369 -33.85 -4.55 3.95
C LEU A 369 -32.43 -4.22 4.40
N TYR A 370 -31.45 -4.61 3.58
CA TYR A 370 -30.03 -4.38 3.81
C TYR A 370 -29.62 -2.97 3.39
N GLU A 371 -30.18 -2.47 2.29
CA GLU A 371 -29.99 -1.11 1.79
C GLU A 371 -30.95 -0.11 2.43
N HIS A 372 -30.56 1.17 2.42
CA HIS A 372 -31.42 2.24 2.91
C HIS A 372 -32.54 2.56 1.92
N ALA A 373 -33.79 2.64 2.39
CA ALA A 373 -34.97 2.85 1.53
C ALA A 373 -35.00 4.20 0.79
N ASP A 374 -34.45 5.26 1.40
CA ASP A 374 -34.24 6.55 0.70
C ASP A 374 -33.04 6.41 -0.27
N PRO A 375 -33.24 6.50 -1.60
CA PRO A 375 -32.17 6.31 -2.58
C PRO A 375 -31.07 7.37 -2.49
N ARG A 376 -31.35 8.53 -1.89
CA ARG A 376 -30.33 9.57 -1.64
C ARG A 376 -29.31 9.15 -0.59
N LYS A 377 -29.62 8.14 0.21
CA LYS A 377 -28.74 7.50 1.18
C LYS A 377 -28.39 6.05 0.81
N GLY A 378 -29.25 5.37 0.06
CA GLY A 378 -29.15 3.93 -0.23
C GLY A 378 -28.54 3.55 -1.57
N VAL A 379 -28.14 4.50 -2.41
CA VAL A 379 -27.59 4.21 -3.75
C VAL A 379 -26.35 5.03 -4.04
N HIS A 380 -25.26 4.41 -4.48
CA HIS A 380 -24.12 5.14 -5.03
C HIS A 380 -24.43 5.61 -6.46
N PRO A 381 -24.41 6.93 -6.72
CA PRO A 381 -24.85 7.48 -8.01
C PRO A 381 -23.91 7.14 -9.17
N HIS A 382 -22.61 7.03 -8.92
CA HIS A 382 -21.61 6.73 -9.96
C HIS A 382 -21.45 5.24 -10.24
N TRP A 383 -21.58 4.40 -9.22
CA TRP A 383 -21.34 2.96 -9.33
C TRP A 383 -22.62 2.17 -9.63
N GLY A 384 -23.80 2.75 -9.37
CA GLY A 384 -25.08 2.06 -9.54
C GLY A 384 -25.35 0.98 -8.49
N THR A 385 -24.51 0.86 -7.46
CA THR A 385 -24.61 -0.10 -6.34
C THR A 385 -25.48 0.44 -5.20
N LEU A 386 -25.81 -0.44 -4.25
CA LEU A 386 -26.62 -0.14 -3.07
C LEU A 386 -25.75 0.06 -1.83
N ILE A 387 -26.16 0.96 -0.95
CA ILE A 387 -25.46 1.31 0.29
C ILE A 387 -26.19 0.67 1.47
N PHE A 388 -25.44 -0.03 2.32
CA PHE A 388 -25.98 -0.62 3.53
C PHE A 388 -26.66 0.42 4.44
N ASN A 389 -27.77 0.03 5.06
CA ASN A 389 -28.44 0.81 6.08
C ASN A 389 -27.73 0.62 7.42
N TYR A 390 -26.61 1.30 7.62
CA TYR A 390 -25.80 1.21 8.84
C TYR A 390 -26.56 1.54 10.14
N GLY A 391 -27.65 2.30 10.04
CA GLY A 391 -28.51 2.64 11.18
C GLY A 391 -29.42 1.51 11.65
N ARG A 392 -29.55 0.43 10.86
CA ARG A 392 -30.37 -0.72 11.22
C ARG A 392 -29.53 -1.73 12.02
N PRO A 393 -29.88 -2.04 13.27
CA PRO A 393 -29.04 -2.87 14.15
C PRO A 393 -28.66 -4.23 13.56
N GLU A 394 -29.59 -4.90 12.88
CA GLU A 394 -29.36 -6.21 12.26
C GLU A 394 -28.38 -6.12 11.07
N VAL A 395 -28.40 -5.02 10.31
CA VAL A 395 -27.50 -4.78 9.17
C VAL A 395 -26.11 -4.40 9.68
N ALA A 396 -26.01 -3.54 10.69
CA ALA A 396 -24.75 -3.24 11.36
C ALA A 396 -24.14 -4.53 11.94
N ASN A 397 -24.95 -5.38 12.58
CA ASN A 397 -24.51 -6.67 13.10
C ASN A 397 -24.07 -7.63 12.00
N TYR A 398 -24.73 -7.66 10.85
CA TYR A 398 -24.31 -8.46 9.70
C TYR A 398 -22.87 -8.12 9.29
N LEU A 399 -22.52 -6.83 9.23
CA LEU A 399 -21.18 -6.38 8.87
C LEU A 399 -20.15 -6.59 10.00
N VAL A 400 -20.51 -6.24 11.25
CA VAL A 400 -19.65 -6.44 12.43
C VAL A 400 -19.31 -7.92 12.64
N ALA A 401 -20.30 -8.80 12.53
CA ALA A 401 -20.06 -10.24 12.63
C ALA A 401 -19.25 -10.77 11.43
N ASN A 402 -19.36 -10.15 10.26
CA ASN A 402 -18.64 -10.58 9.06
C ASN A 402 -17.14 -10.30 9.13
N VAL A 403 -16.75 -9.10 9.56
CA VAL A 403 -15.31 -8.80 9.73
C VAL A 403 -14.69 -9.69 10.82
N LEU A 404 -15.42 -9.95 11.91
CA LEU A 404 -14.97 -10.88 12.95
C LEU A 404 -14.91 -12.33 12.46
N TYR A 405 -15.80 -12.74 11.56
CA TYR A 405 -15.78 -14.05 10.92
C TYR A 405 -14.48 -14.27 10.13
N TRP A 406 -14.05 -13.30 9.32
CA TRP A 406 -12.78 -13.41 8.58
C TRP A 406 -11.56 -13.50 9.50
N ILE A 407 -11.58 -12.75 10.60
CA ILE A 407 -10.49 -12.77 11.59
C ILE A 407 -10.46 -14.09 12.38
N ARG A 408 -11.62 -14.62 12.78
CA ARG A 408 -11.72 -15.80 13.65
C ARG A 408 -11.66 -17.12 12.88
N GLU A 409 -12.37 -17.22 11.77
CA GLU A 409 -12.50 -18.49 11.04
C GLU A 409 -11.40 -18.67 9.99
N PHE A 410 -10.79 -17.58 9.51
CA PHE A 410 -9.73 -17.59 8.49
C PHE A 410 -8.40 -16.99 8.97
N HIS A 411 -8.32 -16.57 10.22
CA HIS A 411 -7.09 -16.07 10.86
C HIS A 411 -6.48 -14.83 10.17
N ALA A 412 -7.28 -13.98 9.51
CA ALA A 412 -6.77 -12.75 8.89
C ALA A 412 -5.98 -11.87 9.88
N ASP A 413 -4.84 -11.33 9.42
CA ASP A 413 -3.94 -10.48 10.21
C ASP A 413 -4.19 -8.98 10.00
N GLY A 414 -5.01 -8.62 9.03
CA GLY A 414 -5.46 -7.27 8.83
C GLY A 414 -6.67 -7.18 7.93
N ILE A 415 -7.36 -6.06 8.02
CA ILE A 415 -8.52 -5.71 7.20
C ILE A 415 -8.28 -4.33 6.62
N ARG A 416 -8.28 -4.22 5.29
CA ARG A 416 -8.27 -2.94 4.59
C ARG A 416 -9.70 -2.61 4.13
N MET A 417 -10.22 -1.47 4.56
CA MET A 417 -11.52 -0.96 4.13
C MET A 417 -11.34 -0.01 2.95
N ASP A 418 -11.89 -0.41 1.81
CA ASP A 418 -11.94 0.40 0.59
C ASP A 418 -12.98 1.53 0.70
N ALA A 419 -12.67 2.65 0.06
CA ALA A 419 -13.54 3.79 -0.15
C ALA A 419 -14.29 4.26 1.11
N VAL A 420 -13.59 4.38 2.25
CA VAL A 420 -14.19 4.81 3.54
C VAL A 420 -14.86 6.18 3.40
N ALA A 421 -14.33 7.07 2.56
CA ALA A 421 -14.97 8.35 2.24
C ALA A 421 -16.41 8.19 1.73
N SER A 422 -16.68 7.15 0.93
CA SER A 422 -18.01 6.87 0.39
C SER A 422 -19.04 6.52 1.49
N MET A 423 -18.56 5.99 2.62
CA MET A 423 -19.36 5.69 3.80
C MET A 423 -19.57 6.92 4.68
N LEU A 424 -18.53 7.71 4.89
CA LEU A 424 -18.49 8.84 5.83
C LEU A 424 -19.38 10.02 5.41
N TYR A 425 -19.66 10.19 4.12
CA TYR A 425 -20.38 11.36 3.61
C TYR A 425 -21.71 11.01 2.93
N LEU A 426 -22.77 11.65 3.41
CA LEU A 426 -24.11 11.60 2.81
C LEU A 426 -24.16 12.29 1.44
N ASP A 427 -23.23 13.22 1.15
CA ASP A 427 -23.12 13.92 -0.13
C ASP A 427 -22.08 13.32 -1.09
N TYR A 428 -21.49 12.15 -0.78
CA TYR A 428 -20.49 11.52 -1.64
C TYR A 428 -21.02 11.24 -3.06
N GLY A 429 -20.38 11.86 -4.05
CA GLY A 429 -20.79 11.77 -5.46
C GLY A 429 -22.14 12.45 -5.80
N ARG A 430 -22.66 13.32 -4.92
CA ARG A 430 -23.99 13.94 -5.05
C ARG A 430 -23.90 15.47 -5.12
N GLY A 431 -24.66 16.07 -6.03
CA GLY A 431 -24.80 17.52 -6.14
C GLY A 431 -25.82 18.12 -5.15
N PRO A 432 -25.91 19.46 -5.06
CA PRO A 432 -26.91 20.14 -4.25
C PRO A 432 -28.34 19.66 -4.57
N GLY A 433 -29.13 19.33 -3.54
CA GLY A 433 -30.50 18.82 -3.67
C GLY A 433 -30.63 17.33 -3.95
N GLN A 434 -29.51 16.60 -4.14
CA GLN A 434 -29.51 15.15 -4.38
C GLN A 434 -29.18 14.32 -3.14
N TRP A 435 -28.92 14.96 -1.99
CA TRP A 435 -28.63 14.32 -0.71
C TRP A 435 -29.44 14.98 0.41
N VAL A 436 -29.46 14.34 1.59
CA VAL A 436 -30.12 14.85 2.79
C VAL A 436 -29.14 14.91 3.97
N PRO A 437 -29.15 15.99 4.76
CA PRO A 437 -28.23 16.12 5.88
C PRO A 437 -28.58 15.17 7.04
N ASN A 438 -27.61 14.98 7.93
CA ASN A 438 -27.80 14.30 9.19
C ASN A 438 -28.68 15.13 10.16
N MET A 439 -29.01 14.58 11.32
CA MET A 439 -29.87 15.23 12.32
C MET A 439 -29.34 16.57 12.86
N TYR A 440 -28.05 16.88 12.66
CA TYR A 440 -27.41 18.13 13.04
C TYR A 440 -27.21 19.11 11.88
N GLY A 441 -27.70 18.77 10.68
CA GLY A 441 -27.56 19.61 9.48
C GLY A 441 -26.25 19.42 8.71
N GLY A 442 -25.38 18.51 9.15
CA GLY A 442 -24.10 18.19 8.50
C GLY A 442 -24.21 17.13 7.41
N LYS A 443 -23.10 16.89 6.72
CA LYS A 443 -22.98 15.88 5.65
C LYS A 443 -22.41 14.55 6.13
N GLU A 444 -22.01 14.47 7.38
CA GLU A 444 -21.41 13.29 8.01
C GLU A 444 -22.47 12.21 8.21
N ASN A 445 -22.18 10.99 7.78
CA ASN A 445 -23.02 9.82 7.97
C ASN A 445 -22.74 9.23 9.37
N LEU A 446 -23.52 9.67 10.36
CA LEU A 446 -23.30 9.34 11.77
C LEU A 446 -23.39 7.84 12.04
N GLU A 447 -24.29 7.16 11.35
CA GLU A 447 -24.51 5.72 11.48
C GLU A 447 -23.31 4.92 10.96
N ALA A 448 -22.71 5.33 9.83
CA ALA A 448 -21.48 4.72 9.32
C ALA A 448 -20.29 4.95 10.26
N ILE A 449 -20.15 6.18 10.78
CA ILE A 449 -19.07 6.55 11.71
C ILE A 449 -19.14 5.70 12.99
N GLU A 450 -20.32 5.53 13.57
CA GLU A 450 -20.49 4.73 14.79
C GLU A 450 -20.19 3.25 14.54
N MET A 451 -20.66 2.70 13.42
CA MET A 451 -20.35 1.31 13.04
C MET A 451 -18.84 1.10 12.86
N ILE A 452 -18.13 2.01 12.18
CA ILE A 452 -16.67 1.93 12.00
C ILE A 452 -15.95 1.94 13.35
N LYS A 453 -16.33 2.86 14.25
CA LYS A 453 -15.78 2.94 15.62
C LYS A 453 -16.05 1.65 16.40
N GLN A 454 -17.26 1.09 16.29
CA GLN A 454 -17.62 -0.17 16.93
C GLN A 454 -16.76 -1.33 16.41
N ILE A 455 -16.59 -1.44 15.09
CA ILE A 455 -15.76 -2.49 14.46
C ILE A 455 -14.32 -2.40 14.97
N ASN A 456 -13.68 -1.24 14.84
CA ASN A 456 -12.30 -1.06 15.24
C ASN A 456 -12.12 -1.35 16.74
N SER A 457 -13.02 -0.84 17.60
CA SER A 457 -12.98 -1.12 19.03
C SER A 457 -13.14 -2.60 19.37
N LEU A 458 -13.96 -3.36 18.63
CA LEU A 458 -14.15 -4.79 18.86
C LEU A 458 -12.94 -5.59 18.39
N VAL A 459 -12.41 -5.31 17.19
CA VAL A 459 -11.23 -5.98 16.65
C VAL A 459 -10.03 -5.78 17.56
N HIS A 460 -9.73 -4.55 17.97
CA HIS A 460 -8.59 -4.28 18.87
C HIS A 460 -8.74 -4.93 20.26
N LYS A 461 -9.98 -5.15 20.70
CA LYS A 461 -10.25 -5.81 21.98
C LYS A 461 -10.09 -7.34 21.89
N GLU A 462 -10.55 -7.94 20.80
CA GLU A 462 -10.71 -9.41 20.70
C GLU A 462 -9.63 -10.08 19.85
N ALA A 463 -8.99 -9.37 18.93
CA ALA A 463 -7.97 -9.88 18.02
C ALA A 463 -6.74 -8.95 17.99
N LYS A 464 -5.93 -9.03 19.04
CA LYS A 464 -4.76 -8.15 19.21
C LYS A 464 -3.74 -8.35 18.10
N GLY A 465 -3.21 -7.24 17.60
CA GLY A 465 -2.21 -7.22 16.54
C GLY A 465 -2.79 -7.34 15.13
N VAL A 466 -4.11 -7.48 14.97
CA VAL A 466 -4.76 -7.34 13.66
C VAL A 466 -4.74 -5.87 13.23
N LEU A 467 -4.27 -5.61 12.01
CA LEU A 467 -4.17 -4.26 11.44
C LEU A 467 -5.50 -3.82 10.83
N MET A 468 -6.04 -2.69 11.26
CA MET A 468 -7.17 -2.03 10.60
C MET A 468 -6.66 -0.90 9.70
N ILE A 469 -6.85 -1.03 8.39
CA ILE A 469 -6.32 -0.10 7.37
C ILE A 469 -7.47 0.60 6.64
N ALA A 470 -7.39 1.92 6.46
CA ALA A 470 -8.39 2.69 5.74
C ALA A 470 -7.85 3.31 4.46
N GLU A 471 -8.65 3.25 3.40
CA GLU A 471 -8.53 4.16 2.25
C GLU A 471 -9.58 5.26 2.37
N GLU A 472 -9.12 6.48 2.66
CA GLU A 472 -9.96 7.66 2.87
C GLU A 472 -9.35 8.86 2.12
N SER A 473 -10.10 9.43 1.17
CA SER A 473 -9.59 10.33 0.13
C SER A 473 -10.07 11.78 0.23
N THR A 474 -10.74 12.20 1.31
CA THR A 474 -11.32 13.55 1.48
C THR A 474 -10.70 14.39 2.60
N ALA A 475 -9.57 13.92 3.17
CA ALA A 475 -8.90 14.52 4.32
C ALA A 475 -9.75 14.54 5.60
N TRP A 476 -10.54 13.48 5.84
CA TRP A 476 -11.17 13.27 7.15
C TRP A 476 -10.08 13.24 8.24
N PRO A 477 -10.23 13.98 9.35
CA PRO A 477 -9.21 14.04 10.39
C PRO A 477 -9.27 12.84 11.32
N LYS A 478 -8.12 12.45 11.88
CA LYS A 478 -8.00 11.41 12.91
C LYS A 478 -8.56 10.05 12.47
N VAL A 479 -8.38 9.68 11.21
CA VAL A 479 -8.76 8.35 10.72
C VAL A 479 -8.04 7.28 11.54
N THR A 480 -6.76 7.50 11.84
CA THR A 480 -5.92 6.63 12.67
C THR A 480 -5.83 7.09 14.13
N GLY A 481 -6.68 8.04 14.56
CA GLY A 481 -6.68 8.53 15.94
C GLY A 481 -7.46 7.64 16.91
N ASP A 482 -7.24 7.85 18.22
CA ASP A 482 -8.01 7.17 19.28
C ASP A 482 -9.50 7.54 19.20
N ILE A 483 -10.36 6.54 19.27
CA ILE A 483 -11.82 6.67 19.29
C ILE A 483 -12.29 7.59 20.43
N LYS A 484 -11.61 7.60 21.58
CA LYS A 484 -11.90 8.47 22.72
C LYS A 484 -11.64 9.95 22.45
N GLU A 485 -10.82 10.25 21.45
CA GLU A 485 -10.46 11.60 21.03
C GLU A 485 -11.07 11.94 19.65
N ASP A 486 -12.26 11.40 19.38
CA ASP A 486 -13.01 11.56 18.13
C ASP A 486 -12.35 10.94 16.87
N GLY A 487 -11.36 10.06 17.02
CA GLY A 487 -10.79 9.30 15.91
C GLY A 487 -11.69 8.16 15.43
N LEU A 488 -11.39 7.60 14.25
CA LEU A 488 -12.12 6.44 13.72
C LEU A 488 -11.57 5.10 14.22
N GLY A 489 -10.36 5.07 14.80
CA GLY A 489 -9.76 3.88 15.38
C GLY A 489 -9.06 2.95 14.40
N PHE A 490 -8.74 3.39 13.17
CA PHE A 490 -7.87 2.61 12.29
C PHE A 490 -6.41 2.64 12.79
N ASP A 491 -5.62 1.65 12.39
CA ASP A 491 -4.18 1.60 12.68
C ASP A 491 -3.37 2.34 11.63
N LEU A 492 -3.78 2.24 10.37
CA LEU A 492 -3.08 2.79 9.23
C LEU A 492 -4.07 3.43 8.23
N LYS A 493 -3.58 4.43 7.49
CA LYS A 493 -4.31 5.08 6.39
C LYS A 493 -3.44 5.10 5.14
N TRP A 494 -4.01 4.78 3.98
CA TRP A 494 -3.32 5.01 2.70
C TRP A 494 -3.04 6.50 2.47
N ASN A 495 -1.81 6.84 2.13
CA ASN A 495 -1.40 8.22 1.82
C ASN A 495 -1.63 8.55 0.33
N MET A 496 -2.90 8.70 -0.04
CA MET A 496 -3.30 9.03 -1.41
C MET A 496 -2.72 10.36 -1.90
N GLY A 497 -2.54 11.34 -1.00
CA GLY A 497 -1.91 12.62 -1.33
C GLY A 497 -0.45 12.45 -1.77
N TRP A 498 0.34 11.72 -0.98
CA TRP A 498 1.73 11.42 -1.31
C TRP A 498 1.83 10.66 -2.63
N MET A 499 0.97 9.66 -2.84
CA MET A 499 0.99 8.85 -4.06
C MET A 499 0.76 9.73 -5.29
N ASN A 500 -0.30 10.55 -5.28
CA ASN A 500 -0.64 11.41 -6.42
C ASN A 500 0.48 12.42 -6.71
N ASP A 501 0.93 13.14 -5.69
CA ASP A 501 1.99 14.13 -5.83
C ASP A 501 3.29 13.48 -6.35
N PHE A 502 3.69 12.35 -5.78
CA PHE A 502 4.94 11.71 -6.13
C PHE A 502 4.92 11.07 -7.53
N VAL A 503 3.81 10.44 -7.92
CA VAL A 503 3.65 9.90 -9.27
C VAL A 503 3.68 11.03 -10.29
N GLU A 504 2.97 12.14 -10.05
CA GLU A 504 2.97 13.27 -10.97
C GLU A 504 4.37 13.89 -11.12
N TYR A 505 5.11 14.03 -10.03
CA TYR A 505 6.51 14.48 -10.05
C TYR A 505 7.40 13.54 -10.89
N MET A 506 7.27 12.23 -10.68
CA MET A 506 8.10 11.24 -11.39
C MET A 506 7.79 11.17 -12.89
N ARG A 507 6.55 11.47 -13.29
CA ARG A 507 6.14 11.57 -14.71
C ARG A 507 6.77 12.74 -15.44
N GLN A 508 7.15 13.81 -14.73
CA GLN A 508 7.81 14.95 -15.35
C GLN A 508 9.20 14.56 -15.87
N ASP A 509 9.52 15.00 -17.09
CA ASP A 509 10.89 14.98 -17.59
C ASP A 509 11.82 15.62 -16.54
N PRO A 510 12.99 15.02 -16.23
CA PRO A 510 13.93 15.56 -15.25
C PRO A 510 14.24 17.04 -15.43
N LEU A 511 14.21 17.58 -16.64
CA LEU A 511 14.40 19.01 -16.90
C LEU A 511 13.34 19.91 -16.23
N PHE A 512 12.09 19.45 -16.16
CA PHE A 512 10.95 20.24 -15.65
C PHE A 512 10.63 20.01 -14.18
N ARG A 513 11.23 18.99 -13.54
CA ARG A 513 11.02 18.64 -12.13
C ARG A 513 11.24 19.79 -11.14
N SER A 514 12.13 20.74 -11.46
CA SER A 514 12.35 21.93 -10.63
C SER A 514 11.07 22.76 -10.40
N GLY A 515 10.15 22.81 -11.37
CA GLY A 515 8.84 23.48 -11.25
C GLY A 515 7.83 22.70 -10.41
N HIS A 516 8.10 21.43 -10.14
CA HIS A 516 7.24 20.47 -9.44
C HIS A 516 7.82 20.01 -8.11
N HIS A 517 8.96 20.58 -7.67
CA HIS A 517 9.67 20.16 -6.45
C HIS A 517 8.82 20.21 -5.16
N GLY A 518 7.74 21.02 -5.17
CA GLY A 518 6.74 21.02 -4.10
C GLY A 518 6.07 19.66 -3.90
N GLU A 519 5.77 18.94 -4.98
CA GLU A 519 5.12 17.62 -4.95
C GLU A 519 5.97 16.58 -4.17
N LEU A 520 7.31 16.70 -4.21
CA LEU A 520 8.19 15.83 -3.42
C LEU A 520 8.14 16.11 -1.91
N THR A 521 7.91 17.36 -1.53
CA THR A 521 8.14 17.85 -0.16
C THR A 521 6.86 18.14 0.62
N PHE A 522 5.74 18.29 -0.08
CA PHE A 522 4.46 18.71 0.49
C PHE A 522 3.88 17.68 1.47
N SER A 523 3.99 16.39 1.16
CA SER A 523 3.51 15.30 2.02
C SER A 523 4.06 15.36 3.44
N MET A 524 5.31 15.80 3.61
CA MET A 524 5.94 15.94 4.93
C MET A 524 5.30 17.02 5.81
N ILE A 525 4.48 17.93 5.26
CA ILE A 525 3.73 18.92 6.04
C ILE A 525 2.65 18.23 6.88
N TYR A 526 2.04 17.16 6.37
CA TYR A 526 0.96 16.45 7.04
C TYR A 526 1.30 15.01 7.41
N GLN A 527 2.51 14.52 7.13
CA GLN A 527 2.95 13.13 7.35
C GLN A 527 2.66 12.61 8.77
N TYR A 528 2.70 13.47 9.79
CA TYR A 528 2.47 13.10 11.19
C TYR A 528 1.05 13.35 11.68
N SER A 529 0.12 13.66 10.78
CA SER A 529 -1.31 13.79 11.11
C SER A 529 -2.01 12.44 11.22
N GLU A 530 -1.46 11.41 10.58
CA GLU A 530 -1.99 10.05 10.56
C GLU A 530 -0.83 9.06 10.47
N ARG A 531 -1.10 7.80 10.79
CA ARG A 531 -0.15 6.68 10.56
C ARG A 531 -0.31 6.18 9.13
N PHE A 532 0.61 6.54 8.25
CA PHE A 532 0.45 6.32 6.81
C PHE A 532 1.07 5.02 6.26
N VAL A 533 0.40 4.46 5.25
CA VAL A 533 0.98 3.53 4.25
C VAL A 533 1.20 4.31 2.96
N LEU A 534 2.41 4.24 2.42
CA LEU A 534 2.75 4.74 1.09
C LEU A 534 2.42 3.65 0.07
N ILE A 535 1.62 4.01 -0.94
CA ILE A 535 0.97 3.03 -1.82
C ILE A 535 1.30 3.28 -3.29
N PHE A 536 1.58 2.20 -4.01
CA PHE A 536 1.43 2.08 -5.46
C PHE A 536 0.50 0.90 -5.75
N SER A 537 -0.80 1.10 -5.55
CA SER A 537 -1.80 0.04 -5.60
C SER A 537 -2.19 -0.37 -7.03
N HIS A 538 -3.06 -1.38 -7.14
CA HIS A 538 -3.66 -1.82 -8.39
C HIS A 538 -4.34 -0.69 -9.18
N ASP A 539 -5.02 0.23 -8.50
CA ASP A 539 -5.73 1.37 -9.10
C ASP A 539 -4.81 2.32 -9.88
N GLU A 540 -3.51 2.32 -9.58
CA GLU A 540 -2.55 3.21 -10.22
C GLU A 540 -1.95 2.66 -11.50
N VAL A 541 -2.22 1.40 -11.84
CA VAL A 541 -1.62 0.72 -13.02
C VAL A 541 -2.66 0.16 -13.98
N VAL A 542 -3.81 0.84 -14.08
CA VAL A 542 -4.97 0.47 -14.91
C VAL A 542 -5.60 1.69 -15.59
N HIS A 543 -6.59 1.45 -16.45
CA HIS A 543 -7.50 2.46 -17.01
C HIS A 543 -6.79 3.61 -17.76
N GLY A 544 -5.71 3.32 -18.47
CA GLY A 544 -4.95 4.30 -19.24
C GLY A 544 -3.94 5.10 -18.40
N LYS A 545 -3.80 4.80 -17.09
CA LYS A 545 -2.80 5.45 -16.23
C LYS A 545 -1.37 4.96 -16.50
N SER A 546 -1.18 3.92 -17.31
CA SER A 546 0.07 3.18 -17.52
C SER A 546 0.57 2.42 -16.28
N SER A 547 1.40 1.39 -16.51
CA SER A 547 2.21 0.76 -15.46
C SER A 547 3.20 1.73 -14.81
N MET A 548 3.77 1.37 -13.66
CA MET A 548 4.76 2.24 -12.99
C MET A 548 5.98 2.55 -13.86
N ILE A 549 6.52 1.56 -14.61
CA ILE A 549 7.61 1.84 -15.56
C ILE A 549 7.12 2.66 -16.76
N GLY A 550 5.88 2.45 -17.20
CA GLY A 550 5.25 3.21 -18.29
C GLY A 550 5.18 4.70 -17.99
N LYS A 551 4.93 5.07 -16.73
CA LYS A 551 4.88 6.45 -16.23
C LYS A 551 6.23 7.18 -16.24
N MET A 552 7.34 6.45 -16.24
CA MET A 552 8.67 7.05 -16.19
C MET A 552 9.05 7.69 -17.54
N PRO A 553 9.65 8.89 -17.55
CA PRO A 553 10.05 9.60 -18.77
C PRO A 553 11.39 9.08 -19.32
N GLY A 554 11.68 9.47 -20.56
CA GLY A 554 12.94 9.18 -21.25
C GLY A 554 12.92 7.86 -22.04
N GLU A 555 14.11 7.47 -22.48
CA GLU A 555 14.33 6.19 -23.18
C GLU A 555 14.24 5.01 -22.20
N ILE A 556 14.19 3.77 -22.69
CA ILE A 556 14.01 2.57 -21.85
C ILE A 556 14.98 2.52 -20.67
N GLU A 557 16.27 2.81 -20.89
CA GLU A 557 17.28 2.84 -19.82
C GLU A 557 16.99 3.90 -18.76
N ASP A 558 16.52 5.09 -19.17
CA ASP A 558 16.11 6.16 -18.26
C ASP A 558 14.86 5.78 -17.46
N LYS A 559 13.94 5.03 -18.07
CA LYS A 559 12.75 4.54 -17.36
C LYS A 559 13.11 3.62 -16.20
N TYR A 560 14.03 2.68 -16.40
CA TYR A 560 14.53 1.83 -15.32
C TYR A 560 15.26 2.62 -14.23
N ARG A 561 16.08 3.62 -14.60
CA ARG A 561 16.75 4.50 -13.62
C ARG A 561 15.74 5.29 -12.79
N ASN A 562 14.74 5.89 -13.45
CA ASN A 562 13.64 6.60 -12.79
C ASN A 562 12.83 5.69 -11.86
N LEU A 563 12.53 4.46 -12.29
CA LEU A 563 11.81 3.50 -11.47
C LEU A 563 12.60 3.12 -10.20
N ARG A 564 13.92 2.93 -10.32
CA ARG A 564 14.78 2.66 -9.16
C ARG A 564 14.79 3.81 -8.17
N VAL A 565 14.97 5.06 -8.62
CA VAL A 565 14.92 6.21 -7.70
C VAL A 565 13.52 6.39 -7.10
N ALA A 566 12.45 6.07 -7.85
CA ALA A 566 11.08 6.12 -7.35
C ALA A 566 10.87 5.16 -6.16
N TYR A 567 11.19 3.88 -6.35
CA TYR A 567 11.05 2.86 -5.31
C TYR A 567 12.03 3.08 -4.15
N GLY A 568 13.25 3.53 -4.44
CA GLY A 568 14.21 3.92 -3.43
C GLY A 568 13.68 5.04 -2.53
N TYR A 569 13.10 6.09 -3.11
CA TYR A 569 12.54 7.19 -2.33
C TYR A 569 11.33 6.74 -1.50
N MET A 570 10.40 5.99 -2.08
CA MET A 570 9.27 5.40 -1.35
C MET A 570 9.75 4.59 -0.13
N MET A 571 10.80 3.79 -0.29
CA MET A 571 11.35 2.98 0.79
C MET A 571 11.97 3.83 1.91
N MET A 572 12.63 4.94 1.56
CA MET A 572 13.29 5.82 2.53
C MET A 572 12.36 6.88 3.15
N HIS A 573 11.22 7.19 2.53
CA HIS A 573 10.23 8.13 3.06
C HIS A 573 9.54 7.55 4.32
N PRO A 574 9.12 8.36 5.31
CA PRO A 574 8.34 7.87 6.45
C PRO A 574 7.01 7.22 6.04
N GLY A 575 6.61 6.16 6.74
CA GLY A 575 5.37 5.42 6.54
C GLY A 575 5.58 3.97 6.07
N LYS A 576 4.57 3.11 6.22
CA LYS A 576 4.61 1.70 5.78
C LYS A 576 4.55 1.60 4.26
N LYS A 577 4.84 0.43 3.67
CA LYS A 577 5.05 0.28 2.21
C LYS A 577 4.04 -0.68 1.59
N LEU A 578 3.49 -0.33 0.44
CA LEU A 578 2.65 -1.20 -0.38
C LEU A 578 2.94 -1.00 -1.86
N ILE A 579 3.16 -2.10 -2.57
CA ILE A 579 3.16 -2.12 -4.03
C ILE A 579 2.22 -3.23 -4.54
N PHE A 580 1.71 -3.06 -5.75
CA PHE A 580 0.94 -4.08 -6.44
C PHE A 580 1.82 -5.02 -7.28
N MET A 581 1.39 -6.28 -7.39
CA MET A 581 2.06 -7.30 -8.19
C MET A 581 2.39 -6.85 -9.63
N GLY A 582 3.52 -7.33 -10.16
CA GLY A 582 4.03 -6.96 -11.48
C GLY A 582 4.89 -5.69 -11.49
N GLN A 583 4.66 -4.76 -10.55
CA GLN A 583 5.45 -3.53 -10.45
C GLN A 583 6.91 -3.77 -10.01
N ASP A 584 7.17 -4.80 -9.21
CA ASP A 584 8.51 -5.20 -8.75
C ASP A 584 9.33 -5.99 -9.77
N ILE A 585 8.73 -6.33 -10.91
CA ILE A 585 9.42 -6.86 -12.09
C ILE A 585 9.39 -5.87 -13.25
N ALA A 586 8.90 -4.65 -13.03
CA ALA A 586 8.75 -3.61 -14.03
C ALA A 586 7.93 -4.04 -15.26
N GLU A 587 6.76 -4.61 -15.03
CA GLU A 587 5.82 -4.94 -16.10
C GLU A 587 5.40 -3.68 -16.87
N PHE A 588 5.50 -3.73 -18.21
CA PHE A 588 5.23 -2.56 -19.06
C PHE A 588 3.75 -2.34 -19.30
N ASP A 589 3.02 -3.43 -19.54
CA ASP A 589 1.59 -3.36 -19.78
C ASP A 589 0.85 -3.04 -18.48
N GLU A 590 -0.29 -2.35 -18.62
CA GLU A 590 -1.20 -2.16 -17.49
C GLU A 590 -1.66 -3.51 -16.95
N TRP A 591 -1.97 -3.54 -15.65
CA TRP A 591 -2.57 -4.72 -15.06
C TRP A 591 -3.87 -5.06 -15.80
N ASN A 592 -4.06 -6.34 -16.05
CA ASN A 592 -5.23 -6.88 -16.69
C ASN A 592 -5.63 -8.15 -15.96
N GLU A 593 -6.81 -8.15 -15.36
CA GLU A 593 -7.34 -9.25 -14.55
C GLU A 593 -7.50 -10.55 -15.36
N ASN A 594 -7.49 -10.46 -16.70
CA ASN A 594 -7.67 -11.57 -17.64
C ASN A 594 -6.37 -12.28 -18.06
N ARG A 595 -5.20 -11.80 -17.64
CA ARG A 595 -3.89 -12.44 -17.91
C ARG A 595 -3.11 -12.67 -16.63
N SER A 596 -2.17 -13.61 -16.65
CA SER A 596 -1.22 -13.74 -15.53
C SER A 596 -0.26 -12.55 -15.50
N VAL A 597 0.30 -12.23 -14.34
CA VAL A 597 1.53 -11.43 -14.23
C VAL A 597 2.57 -11.96 -15.23
N GLU A 598 3.30 -11.06 -15.89
CA GLU A 598 4.26 -11.43 -16.94
C GLU A 598 5.58 -11.96 -16.37
N TRP A 599 5.51 -13.10 -15.68
CA TRP A 599 6.68 -13.76 -15.08
C TRP A 599 7.81 -14.05 -16.07
N ASP A 600 7.49 -14.18 -17.35
CA ASP A 600 8.44 -14.38 -18.44
C ASP A 600 9.38 -13.18 -18.65
N LEU A 601 9.01 -11.98 -18.21
CA LEU A 601 9.90 -10.82 -18.24
C LEU A 601 11.19 -11.04 -17.45
N LEU A 602 11.16 -11.91 -16.43
CA LEU A 602 12.34 -12.25 -15.63
C LEU A 602 13.42 -13.04 -16.40
N LYS A 603 13.15 -13.43 -17.66
CA LYS A 603 14.16 -13.97 -18.59
C LYS A 603 15.10 -12.88 -19.12
N TYR A 604 14.70 -11.60 -19.04
CA TYR A 604 15.48 -10.45 -19.47
C TYR A 604 16.18 -9.78 -18.29
N GLU A 605 17.41 -9.33 -18.53
CA GLU A 605 18.30 -8.84 -17.47
C GLU A 605 17.77 -7.59 -16.75
N ASP A 606 17.16 -6.65 -17.48
CA ASP A 606 16.66 -5.40 -16.89
C ASP A 606 15.53 -5.62 -15.87
N HIS A 607 14.58 -6.50 -16.20
CA HIS A 607 13.50 -6.89 -15.28
C HIS A 607 14.03 -7.66 -14.08
N LYS A 608 15.00 -8.55 -14.30
CA LYS A 608 15.67 -9.28 -13.21
C LYS A 608 16.44 -8.32 -12.28
N ASN A 609 17.04 -7.26 -12.83
CA ASN A 609 17.73 -6.23 -12.08
C ASN A 609 16.77 -5.42 -11.20
N ILE A 610 15.57 -5.08 -11.68
CA ILE A 610 14.53 -4.44 -10.86
C ILE A 610 14.05 -5.38 -9.76
N GLN A 611 13.82 -6.65 -10.07
CA GLN A 611 13.45 -7.64 -9.05
C GLN A 611 14.54 -7.76 -7.96
N ASN A 612 15.81 -7.85 -8.35
CA ASN A 612 16.93 -7.89 -7.41
C ASN A 612 17.01 -6.61 -6.57
N TYR A 613 16.75 -5.44 -7.18
CA TYR A 613 16.69 -4.17 -6.50
C TYR A 613 15.59 -4.12 -5.43
N MET A 614 14.38 -4.56 -5.77
CA MET A 614 13.25 -4.63 -4.82
C MET A 614 13.52 -5.60 -3.68
N LYS A 615 14.10 -6.77 -3.98
CA LYS A 615 14.55 -7.73 -2.95
C LYS A 615 15.57 -7.11 -2.00
N ALA A 616 16.55 -6.37 -2.54
CA ALA A 616 17.55 -5.69 -1.73
C ALA A 616 16.94 -4.54 -0.90
N LEU A 617 16.00 -3.77 -1.45
CA LEU A 617 15.27 -2.73 -0.73
C LEU A 617 14.46 -3.28 0.43
N ASN A 618 13.72 -4.37 0.24
CA ASN A 618 12.95 -5.02 1.29
C ASN A 618 13.85 -5.59 2.40
N ALA A 619 15.00 -6.17 2.04
CA ALA A 619 15.98 -6.60 3.03
C ALA A 619 16.53 -5.40 3.82
N PHE A 620 16.91 -4.34 3.11
CA PHE A 620 17.42 -3.10 3.72
C PHE A 620 16.40 -2.46 4.67
N TYR A 621 15.12 -2.42 4.29
CA TYR A 621 14.05 -1.91 5.14
C TYR A 621 13.94 -2.67 6.47
N LYS A 622 14.01 -4.00 6.44
CA LYS A 622 13.91 -4.84 7.65
C LYS A 622 15.15 -4.74 8.54
N GLU A 623 16.33 -4.59 7.94
CA GLU A 623 17.61 -4.53 8.64
C GLU A 623 17.88 -3.18 9.33
N ASN A 624 17.17 -2.11 8.93
CA ASN A 624 17.45 -0.75 9.40
C ASN A 624 16.24 -0.15 10.14
N PRO A 625 16.21 -0.17 11.49
CA PRO A 625 15.09 0.35 12.29
C PRO A 625 14.75 1.82 12.04
N ALA A 626 15.72 2.64 11.61
CA ALA A 626 15.51 4.04 11.24
C ALA A 626 14.42 4.23 10.16
N LEU A 627 14.15 3.19 9.37
CA LEU A 627 13.16 3.22 8.32
C LEU A 627 11.74 2.89 8.77
N TYR A 628 11.53 2.36 9.98
CA TYR A 628 10.20 1.92 10.42
C TYR A 628 9.82 2.20 11.88
N GLU A 629 10.78 2.37 12.79
CA GLU A 629 10.50 2.47 14.25
C GLU A 629 9.76 3.77 14.60
N LEU A 630 10.12 4.87 13.93
CA LEU A 630 9.61 6.22 14.18
C LEU A 630 8.91 6.80 12.94
N ASP A 631 8.18 5.98 12.18
CA ASP A 631 7.50 6.40 10.94
C ASP A 631 6.40 7.46 11.17
N ASP A 632 5.79 7.45 12.36
CA ASP A 632 4.69 8.31 12.79
C ASP A 632 5.11 9.36 13.83
N GLU A 633 6.39 9.42 14.18
CA GLU A 633 6.97 10.44 15.06
C GLU A 633 7.83 11.43 14.26
N ALA A 634 7.67 12.73 14.52
CA ALA A 634 8.41 13.79 13.82
C ALA A 634 9.93 13.68 14.05
N GLU A 635 10.34 13.14 15.19
CA GLU A 635 11.71 12.89 15.60
C GLU A 635 12.43 11.86 14.70
N GLY A 636 11.68 11.00 14.00
CA GLY A 636 12.21 9.97 13.10
C GLY A 636 12.77 10.50 11.78
N PHE A 637 12.55 11.77 11.45
CA PHE A 637 12.92 12.39 10.19
C PHE A 637 13.49 13.80 10.37
N GLU A 638 14.43 14.20 9.52
CA GLU A 638 14.88 15.60 9.46
C GLU A 638 15.35 15.97 8.05
N TRP A 639 14.85 17.08 7.50
CA TRP A 639 15.41 17.62 6.26
C TRP A 639 16.82 18.17 6.51
N ILE A 640 17.77 17.78 5.65
CA ILE A 640 19.07 18.45 5.52
C ILE A 640 18.98 19.51 4.43
N ASN A 641 18.49 19.11 3.25
CA ASN A 641 18.26 20.00 2.14
C ASN A 641 17.01 19.58 1.37
N ASN A 642 16.01 20.45 1.34
CA ASN A 642 14.78 20.29 0.58
C ASN A 642 14.53 21.48 -0.37
N ILE A 643 15.48 22.41 -0.52
CA ILE A 643 15.32 23.65 -1.31
C ILE A 643 16.04 23.61 -2.66
N SER A 644 16.84 22.57 -2.91
CA SER A 644 17.62 22.35 -4.13
C SER A 644 16.76 21.93 -5.34
N ALA A 645 15.69 22.68 -5.62
CA ALA A 645 14.74 22.41 -6.70
C ALA A 645 15.38 22.43 -8.09
N ASN A 646 16.24 23.42 -8.38
CA ASN A 646 16.96 23.49 -9.67
C ASN A 646 17.93 22.33 -9.90
N GLU A 647 18.28 21.62 -8.82
CA GLU A 647 19.18 20.49 -8.85
C GLU A 647 18.41 19.15 -8.85
N ASN A 648 17.10 19.19 -8.59
CA ASN A 648 16.24 18.04 -8.34
C ASN A 648 16.80 17.10 -7.26
N VAL A 649 17.40 17.67 -6.21
CA VAL A 649 18.02 16.91 -5.12
C VAL A 649 17.27 17.19 -3.82
N ILE A 650 17.06 16.12 -3.05
CA ILE A 650 16.65 16.20 -1.65
C ILE A 650 17.59 15.37 -0.79
N VAL A 651 17.79 15.84 0.43
CA VAL A 651 18.63 15.19 1.44
C VAL A 651 17.91 15.25 2.78
N PHE A 652 17.84 14.10 3.45
CA PHE A 652 17.21 13.99 4.75
C PHE A 652 17.83 12.89 5.61
N LEU A 653 17.49 12.91 6.89
CA LEU A 653 17.84 11.88 7.85
C LEU A 653 16.65 10.98 8.13
N ARG A 654 16.92 9.71 8.34
CA ARG A 654 16.03 8.76 9.01
C ARG A 654 16.68 8.35 10.32
N LYS A 655 15.94 8.39 11.42
CA LYS A 655 16.49 8.27 12.78
C LYS A 655 15.78 7.21 13.60
N THR A 656 16.48 6.72 14.61
CA THR A 656 15.92 5.95 15.72
C THR A 656 16.22 6.71 17.02
N LYS A 657 15.90 6.09 18.17
CA LYS A 657 16.32 6.57 19.49
C LYS A 657 17.83 6.48 19.70
N ASP A 658 18.55 5.61 18.97
CA ASP A 658 20.01 5.57 18.96
C ASP A 658 20.55 6.37 17.76
N GLN A 659 21.32 7.41 18.07
CA GLN A 659 21.97 8.25 17.06
C GLN A 659 22.83 7.46 16.07
N LYS A 660 23.40 6.32 16.46
CA LYS A 660 24.26 5.49 15.60
C LYS A 660 23.52 4.83 14.45
N ASP A 661 22.21 4.61 14.60
CA ASP A 661 21.39 4.00 13.55
C ASP A 661 20.82 5.06 12.60
N THR A 662 21.20 6.34 12.77
CA THR A 662 20.79 7.40 11.85
C THR A 662 21.33 7.13 10.45
N LEU A 663 20.43 7.19 9.47
CA LEU A 663 20.73 7.11 8.06
C LEU A 663 20.67 8.50 7.43
N LEU A 664 21.70 8.85 6.67
CA LEU A 664 21.66 10.00 5.76
C LEU A 664 21.22 9.51 4.39
N VAL A 665 20.12 10.04 3.88
CA VAL A 665 19.53 9.69 2.59
C VAL A 665 19.71 10.85 1.62
N VAL A 666 20.21 10.55 0.43
CA VAL A 666 20.42 11.49 -0.66
C VAL A 666 19.67 10.95 -1.88
N CYS A 667 18.73 11.72 -2.42
CA CYS A 667 18.01 11.39 -3.64
C CYS A 667 18.34 12.41 -4.72
N ASN A 668 18.89 11.93 -5.85
CA ASN A 668 19.10 12.72 -7.05
C ASN A 668 18.04 12.34 -8.09
N PHE A 669 17.12 13.26 -8.39
CA PHE A 669 16.11 13.09 -9.42
C PHE A 669 16.47 13.78 -10.74
N ALA A 670 17.69 14.32 -10.88
CA ALA A 670 18.22 14.77 -12.15
C ALA A 670 18.85 13.60 -12.93
N ASN A 671 18.86 13.71 -14.25
CA ASN A 671 19.54 12.77 -15.16
C ASN A 671 21.06 13.04 -15.29
N GLU A 672 21.62 13.90 -14.43
CA GLU A 672 23.03 14.27 -14.45
C GLU A 672 23.78 13.72 -13.22
N ALA A 673 24.92 13.09 -13.47
CA ALA A 673 25.84 12.61 -12.45
C ALA A 673 26.72 13.75 -11.93
N ARG A 674 27.05 13.73 -10.63
CA ARG A 674 27.94 14.72 -10.01
C ARG A 674 29.17 14.04 -9.43
N GLN A 675 30.34 14.43 -9.93
CA GLN A 675 31.61 13.85 -9.47
C GLN A 675 32.00 14.31 -8.06
N GLU A 676 31.60 15.51 -7.68
CA GLU A 676 31.80 16.08 -6.36
C GLU A 676 30.52 16.81 -5.93
N TYR A 677 29.73 16.16 -5.07
CA TYR A 677 28.56 16.77 -4.44
C TYR A 677 28.80 16.88 -2.94
N THR A 678 28.53 18.06 -2.38
CA THR A 678 28.74 18.35 -0.96
C THR A 678 27.40 18.48 -0.26
N VAL A 679 27.28 17.84 0.90
CA VAL A 679 26.07 17.83 1.72
C VAL A 679 26.47 18.10 3.17
N GLY A 680 25.71 18.94 3.86
CA GLY A 680 25.87 19.18 5.29
C GLY A 680 25.48 17.94 6.09
N VAL A 681 26.22 17.63 7.16
CA VAL A 681 25.93 16.48 8.01
C VAL A 681 25.83 16.91 9.48
N PRO A 682 24.88 16.35 10.24
CA PRO A 682 24.64 16.77 11.61
C PRO A 682 25.73 16.30 12.58
N TYR A 683 26.50 15.26 12.22
CA TYR A 683 27.37 14.57 13.16
C TYR A 683 28.80 14.45 12.60
N THR A 684 29.77 14.91 13.37
CA THR A 684 31.18 14.71 13.05
C THR A 684 31.55 13.23 13.14
N GLY A 685 32.13 12.67 12.08
CA GLY A 685 32.49 11.25 12.02
C GLY A 685 32.74 10.73 10.61
N LYS A 686 32.55 9.42 10.44
CA LYS A 686 32.71 8.70 9.17
C LYS A 686 31.35 8.27 8.65
N TYR A 687 31.15 8.45 7.35
CA TYR A 687 29.94 8.07 6.63
C TYR A 687 30.26 6.99 5.62
N LYS A 688 29.55 5.86 5.69
CA LYS A 688 29.70 4.75 4.74
C LYS A 688 28.48 4.67 3.86
N GLU A 689 28.68 4.70 2.53
CA GLU A 689 27.62 4.33 1.59
C GLU A 689 27.27 2.85 1.81
N ILE A 690 26.04 2.59 2.27
CA ILE A 690 25.53 1.24 2.57
C ILE A 690 24.45 0.80 1.58
N PHE A 691 23.88 1.73 0.82
CA PHE A 691 22.94 1.42 -0.26
C PHE A 691 23.09 2.44 -1.39
N ASN A 692 23.04 1.98 -2.64
CA ASN A 692 23.12 2.83 -3.83
C ASN A 692 22.31 2.18 -4.96
N SER A 693 21.27 2.86 -5.44
CA SER A 693 20.39 2.34 -6.50
C SER A 693 21.03 2.31 -7.90
N ASP A 694 22.22 2.90 -8.07
CA ASP A 694 23.04 2.83 -9.29
C ASP A 694 24.04 1.65 -9.26
N ALA A 695 23.98 0.77 -8.26
CA ALA A 695 24.82 -0.43 -8.26
C ALA A 695 24.57 -1.30 -9.51
N LYS A 696 25.63 -1.93 -10.03
CA LYS A 696 25.57 -2.72 -11.27
C LYS A 696 24.62 -3.92 -11.18
N GLU A 697 24.50 -4.52 -10.00
CA GLU A 697 23.58 -5.62 -9.72
C GLU A 697 22.10 -5.22 -9.79
N PHE A 698 21.81 -3.91 -9.83
CA PHE A 698 20.50 -3.33 -10.05
C PHE A 698 20.34 -2.73 -11.45
N GLY A 699 21.30 -2.96 -12.36
CA GLY A 699 21.28 -2.38 -13.71
C GLY A 699 21.68 -0.90 -13.77
N GLY A 700 22.44 -0.40 -12.79
CA GLY A 700 23.06 0.92 -12.83
C GLY A 700 24.48 0.92 -13.41
N GLU A 701 25.08 2.10 -13.53
CA GLU A 701 26.43 2.29 -14.09
C GLU A 701 27.54 1.95 -13.07
N GLY A 702 27.21 1.91 -11.78
CA GLY A 702 28.10 1.54 -10.70
C GLY A 702 28.93 2.70 -10.17
N LEU A 703 28.44 3.94 -10.24
CA LEU A 703 29.09 5.11 -9.67
C LEU A 703 28.93 5.10 -8.12
N CYS A 704 29.79 4.34 -7.46
CA CYS A 704 29.76 4.15 -6.01
C CYS A 704 30.90 4.89 -5.28
N ASN A 705 30.68 5.15 -4.00
CA ASN A 705 31.63 5.73 -3.07
C ASN A 705 32.28 4.63 -2.23
N LYS A 706 33.45 4.19 -2.66
CA LYS A 706 34.18 3.12 -1.97
C LYS A 706 34.80 3.62 -0.66
N GLY A 707 34.43 2.96 0.44
CA GLY A 707 35.04 3.17 1.75
C GLY A 707 34.28 4.15 2.64
N MET A 708 34.96 4.63 3.68
CA MET A 708 34.43 5.58 4.64
C MET A 708 34.77 7.01 4.19
N ILE A 709 33.77 7.90 4.14
CA ILE A 709 33.95 9.33 3.88
C ILE A 709 33.99 10.03 5.24
N SER A 710 35.10 10.68 5.56
CA SER A 710 35.20 11.45 6.81
C SER A 710 34.53 12.80 6.65
N SER A 711 33.74 13.22 7.62
CA SER A 711 33.23 14.59 7.69
C SER A 711 34.39 15.56 7.80
N THR A 712 34.20 16.74 7.22
CA THR A 712 35.12 17.86 7.32
C THR A 712 34.40 19.05 7.91
N GLU A 713 35.08 19.78 8.79
CA GLU A 713 34.59 21.04 9.37
C GLU A 713 34.53 22.11 8.27
N ARG A 714 33.41 22.09 7.55
CA ARG A 714 33.10 22.94 6.41
C ARG A 714 31.60 23.14 6.42
N GLU A 715 31.22 24.38 6.72
CA GLU A 715 29.84 24.80 6.79
C GLU A 715 29.11 24.55 5.46
N TRP A 716 28.01 23.81 5.52
CA TRP A 716 27.15 23.51 4.37
C TRP A 716 25.76 23.10 4.85
N ASP A 717 24.69 23.41 4.10
CA ASP A 717 23.28 23.13 4.47
C ASP A 717 22.95 23.50 5.95
N ASP A 718 23.48 24.63 6.44
CA ASP A 718 23.32 25.10 7.84
C ASP A 718 23.86 24.11 8.90
N ARG A 719 24.91 23.36 8.56
CA ARG A 719 25.64 22.44 9.44
C ARG A 719 27.11 22.80 9.48
N ASP A 720 27.76 22.61 10.64
CA ASP A 720 29.19 22.86 10.82
C ASP A 720 30.08 21.93 9.99
N ASP A 721 29.63 20.68 9.81
CA ASP A 721 30.36 19.62 9.11
C ASP A 721 29.67 19.25 7.79
N SER A 722 30.46 18.80 6.81
CA SER A 722 29.96 18.27 5.54
C SER A 722 30.77 17.08 5.04
N ILE A 723 30.17 16.32 4.11
CA ILE A 723 30.83 15.28 3.34
C ILE A 723 30.76 15.62 1.84
N THR A 724 31.79 15.23 1.09
CA THR A 724 31.80 15.34 -0.38
C THR A 724 31.95 13.95 -1.00
N PHE A 725 31.09 13.62 -1.96
CA PHE A 725 31.02 12.30 -2.57
C PHE A 725 30.55 12.35 -4.04
N LYS A 726 30.62 11.21 -4.72
CA LYS A 726 30.10 11.03 -6.07
C LYS A 726 28.62 10.68 -6.03
N MET A 727 27.81 11.40 -6.78
CA MET A 727 26.36 11.19 -6.83
C MET A 727 25.95 10.76 -8.25
N PRO A 728 25.47 9.52 -8.44
CA PRO A 728 24.92 9.07 -9.71
C PRO A 728 23.71 9.91 -10.17
N PRO A 729 23.33 9.86 -11.46
CA PRO A 729 22.06 10.41 -11.92
C PRO A 729 20.91 9.49 -11.47
N LEU A 730 19.71 10.05 -11.27
CA LEU A 730 18.48 9.28 -10.99
C LEU A 730 18.70 8.18 -9.95
N CYS A 731 19.16 8.55 -8.75
CA CYS A 731 19.57 7.58 -7.74
C CYS A 731 19.16 7.93 -6.32
N VAL A 732 19.08 6.89 -5.49
CA VAL A 732 19.07 7.00 -4.03
C VAL A 732 20.37 6.43 -3.47
N GLN A 733 21.04 7.19 -2.64
CA GLN A 733 22.21 6.79 -1.86
C GLN A 733 21.90 6.91 -0.38
N VAL A 734 22.29 5.91 0.40
CA VAL A 734 22.10 5.88 1.85
C VAL A 734 23.45 5.70 2.54
N PHE A 735 23.72 6.55 3.52
CA PHE A 735 24.95 6.53 4.30
C PHE A 735 24.66 6.24 5.78
N SER A 736 25.39 5.28 6.35
CA SER A 736 25.43 5.07 7.80
C SER A 736 26.48 5.96 8.45
N TYR A 737 26.20 6.40 9.66
CA TYR A 737 27.10 7.22 10.48
C TYR A 737 27.91 6.36 11.45
N THR A 738 29.18 6.69 11.64
CA THR A 738 30.03 6.14 12.71
C THR A 738 30.86 7.26 13.33
N PRO A 739 30.79 7.50 14.65
CA PRO A 739 31.62 8.52 15.30
C PRO A 739 33.11 8.20 15.17
N PHE A 740 33.96 9.23 15.14
CA PHE A 740 35.40 9.04 15.23
C PHE A 740 35.79 8.38 16.56
N THR A 741 36.80 7.50 16.55
CA THR A 741 37.38 7.00 17.80
C THR A 741 38.15 8.11 18.52
N LYS A 742 38.45 7.92 19.80
CA LYS A 742 39.24 8.89 20.58
C LYS A 742 40.62 9.13 19.95
N GLU A 743 41.25 8.08 19.44
CA GLU A 743 42.54 8.16 18.76
C GLU A 743 42.44 8.96 17.46
N GLU A 744 41.39 8.73 16.67
CA GLU A 744 41.13 9.47 15.43
C GLU A 744 40.87 10.96 15.71
N GLN A 745 40.11 11.28 16.77
CA GLN A 745 39.87 12.66 17.18
C GLN A 745 41.17 13.40 17.53
N VAL A 746 42.07 12.74 18.27
CA VAL A 746 43.40 13.30 18.60
C VAL A 746 44.24 13.52 17.35
N GLU A 747 44.21 12.58 16.39
CA GLU A 747 44.94 12.72 15.14
C GLU A 747 44.39 13.85 14.27
N ILE A 748 43.06 13.99 14.18
CA ILE A 748 42.38 15.08 13.47
C ILE A 748 42.79 16.42 14.09
N GLU A 749 42.78 16.54 15.42
CA GLU A 749 43.18 17.77 16.11
C GLU A 749 44.65 18.12 15.87
N HIS A 750 45.54 17.13 15.89
CA HIS A 750 46.95 17.34 15.56
C HIS A 750 47.14 17.79 14.10
N ARG A 751 46.38 17.24 13.15
CA ARG A 751 46.39 17.68 11.75
C ARG A 751 45.85 19.11 11.61
N LYS A 752 44.78 19.46 12.33
CA LYS A 752 44.23 20.83 12.37
C LYS A 752 45.26 21.83 12.88
N GLU A 753 45.95 21.51 13.97
CA GLU A 753 46.97 22.40 14.53
C GLU A 753 48.15 22.59 13.57
N ALA A 754 48.58 21.53 12.87
CA ALA A 754 49.60 21.61 11.84
C ALA A 754 49.15 22.48 10.65
N ALA A 755 47.93 22.31 10.16
CA ALA A 755 47.36 23.11 9.08
C ALA A 755 47.23 24.59 9.45
N ARG A 756 46.82 24.91 10.70
CA ARG A 756 46.75 26.28 11.21
C ARG A 756 48.13 26.93 11.22
N LYS A 757 49.15 26.22 11.74
CA LYS A 757 50.56 26.68 11.72
C LYS A 757 51.06 26.90 10.30
N ARG A 758 50.73 26.02 9.36
CA ARG A 758 51.10 26.14 7.93
C ARG A 758 50.42 27.36 7.27
N LYS A 759 49.14 27.59 7.53
CA LYS A 759 48.39 28.76 7.01
C LYS A 759 48.94 30.08 7.55
N GLU A 760 49.25 30.16 8.84
CA GLU A 760 49.93 31.32 9.43
C GLU A 760 51.30 31.56 8.81
N THR A 761 52.07 30.49 8.56
CA THR A 761 53.39 30.59 7.95
C THR A 761 53.31 31.03 6.49
N LEU A 762 52.32 30.53 5.72
CA LEU A 762 52.07 30.96 4.35
C LEU A 762 51.65 32.43 4.28
N LYS A 763 50.80 32.87 5.22
CA LYS A 763 50.39 34.28 5.31
C LYS A 763 51.60 35.18 5.56
N LYS A 764 52.48 34.81 6.51
CA LYS A 764 53.75 35.53 6.75
C LYS A 764 54.65 35.55 5.51
N LEU A 765 54.72 34.45 4.76
CA LEU A 765 55.49 34.39 3.52
C LEU A 765 54.92 35.36 2.46
N GLN A 766 53.59 35.42 2.32
CA GLN A 766 52.94 36.30 1.36
C GLN A 766 53.13 37.77 1.73
N GLU A 767 52.95 38.13 3.02
CA GLU A 767 53.22 39.47 3.54
C GLU A 767 54.71 39.86 3.33
N ALA A 768 55.64 38.93 3.53
CA ALA A 768 57.06 39.17 3.28
C ALA A 768 57.38 39.36 1.78
N LYS A 769 56.77 38.57 0.88
CA LYS A 769 56.93 38.71 -0.57
C LYS A 769 56.35 40.02 -1.10
N GLU A 770 55.19 40.44 -0.60
CA GLU A 770 54.58 41.73 -0.92
C GLU A 770 55.46 42.89 -0.43
N ALA A 771 56.01 42.81 0.79
CA ALA A 771 56.94 43.82 1.30
C ALA A 771 58.21 43.93 0.44
N VAL A 772 58.80 42.79 0.03
CA VAL A 772 59.97 42.78 -0.87
C VAL A 772 59.61 43.36 -2.24
N MET A 773 58.42 43.07 -2.77
CA MET A 773 57.94 43.62 -4.04
C MET A 773 57.79 45.15 -3.97
N GLN A 774 57.15 45.66 -2.92
CA GLN A 774 57.03 47.11 -2.68
C GLN A 774 58.40 47.77 -2.52
N MET A 775 59.34 47.11 -1.84
CA MET A 775 60.71 47.63 -1.72
C MET A 775 61.46 47.63 -3.05
N ARG A 776 61.24 46.62 -3.92
CA ARG A 776 61.79 46.58 -5.29
C ARG A 776 61.20 47.68 -6.17
N GLU A 777 59.88 47.90 -6.10
CA GLU A 777 59.22 49.00 -6.82
C GLU A 777 59.72 50.37 -6.33
N ALA A 778 59.82 50.56 -5.01
CA ALA A 778 60.40 51.77 -4.42
C ALA A 778 61.86 51.97 -4.83
N LYS A 779 62.64 50.88 -4.96
CA LYS A 779 64.01 50.92 -5.49
C LYS A 779 64.02 51.32 -6.96
N GLU A 780 63.22 50.69 -7.82
CA GLU A 780 63.14 51.02 -9.24
C GLU A 780 62.66 52.46 -9.48
N GLU A 781 61.75 52.95 -8.65
CA GLU A 781 61.29 54.34 -8.71
C GLU A 781 62.37 55.31 -8.21
N ALA A 782 63.11 54.97 -7.14
CA ALA A 782 64.25 55.75 -6.71
C ALA A 782 65.37 55.79 -7.76
N VAL A 783 65.63 54.67 -8.45
CA VAL A 783 66.57 54.59 -9.58
C VAL A 783 66.08 55.45 -10.73
N ARG A 784 64.80 55.35 -11.13
CA ARG A 784 64.21 56.23 -12.16
C ARG A 784 64.28 57.70 -11.79
N GLN A 785 63.99 58.06 -10.54
CA GLN A 785 64.12 59.44 -10.05
C GLN A 785 65.58 59.92 -10.05
N ALA A 786 66.53 59.04 -9.73
CA ALA A 786 67.96 59.34 -9.81
C ALA A 786 68.41 59.51 -11.26
N GLU A 787 67.98 58.64 -12.18
CA GLU A 787 68.25 58.73 -13.62
C GLU A 787 67.61 59.97 -14.25
N ASP A 788 66.38 60.33 -13.87
CA ASP A 788 65.71 61.58 -14.29
C ASP A 788 66.41 62.82 -13.74
N ALA A 789 66.93 62.76 -12.51
CA ALA A 789 67.73 63.84 -11.92
C ALA A 789 69.10 63.97 -12.62
N ILE A 790 69.70 62.86 -13.06
CA ILE A 790 70.93 62.82 -13.87
C ILE A 790 70.66 63.27 -15.31
N GLY A 791 69.51 62.91 -15.89
CA GLY A 791 69.08 63.33 -17.22
C GLY A 791 68.77 64.82 -17.29
N ARG A 792 68.16 65.38 -16.23
CA ARG A 792 68.03 66.83 -16.02
C ARG A 792 69.38 67.54 -15.80
N ALA A 793 70.48 66.81 -15.61
CA ALA A 793 71.83 67.35 -15.45
C ALA A 793 72.63 67.48 -16.76
N ILE A 794 72.05 67.17 -17.93
CA ILE A 794 72.74 67.27 -19.23
C ILE A 794 72.33 68.51 -20.05
N ASP A 795 71.35 69.31 -19.61
CA ASP A 795 71.01 70.55 -20.34
C ASP A 795 70.95 71.78 -19.42
N MET A 796 71.83 72.73 -19.73
CA MET A 796 72.04 74.08 -19.15
C MET A 796 72.86 74.22 -17.85
N GLU A 797 74.05 74.80 -18.06
CA GLU A 797 74.97 75.32 -17.06
C GLU A 797 74.34 76.33 -16.08
N ARG A 798 74.78 76.20 -14.83
CA ARG A 798 74.91 77.24 -13.78
C ARG A 798 73.72 77.44 -12.83
N ARG A 799 73.60 76.52 -11.86
CA ARG A 799 73.73 76.81 -10.40
C ARG A 799 73.74 75.50 -9.59
N ALA A 800 74.91 75.15 -9.06
CA ALA A 800 75.16 73.96 -8.26
C ALA A 800 75.14 74.30 -6.76
N ALA A 801 74.35 73.54 -5.99
CA ALA A 801 74.66 73.08 -4.63
C ALA A 801 73.60 72.08 -4.12
N GLU A 802 72.32 72.27 -4.45
CA GLU A 802 71.22 71.42 -3.97
C GLU A 802 71.05 70.11 -4.77
N ALA A 803 71.31 70.12 -6.08
CA ALA A 803 71.08 68.96 -6.95
C ALA A 803 72.08 67.79 -6.75
N ARG A 804 73.35 68.05 -6.38
CA ARG A 804 74.32 66.98 -6.06
C ARG A 804 73.98 66.29 -4.74
N LYS A 805 73.53 67.07 -3.75
CA LYS A 805 73.09 66.53 -2.46
C LYS A 805 71.84 65.66 -2.64
N GLN A 806 70.89 66.08 -3.47
CA GLN A 806 69.68 65.30 -3.75
C GLN A 806 69.98 64.00 -4.52
N ALA A 807 70.90 64.01 -5.48
CA ALA A 807 71.34 62.81 -6.18
C ALA A 807 72.11 61.83 -5.26
N GLU A 808 72.95 62.35 -4.37
CA GLU A 808 73.73 61.54 -3.42
C GLU A 808 72.86 61.00 -2.28
N ASP A 809 71.87 61.76 -1.80
CA ASP A 809 70.86 61.32 -0.83
C ASP A 809 69.96 60.22 -1.44
N LEU A 810 69.57 60.34 -2.72
CA LEU A 810 68.80 59.29 -3.43
C LEU A 810 69.64 58.03 -3.66
N LYS A 811 70.94 58.15 -3.95
CA LYS A 811 71.86 57.02 -4.11
C LYS A 811 72.14 56.30 -2.78
N ASN A 812 72.20 57.05 -1.68
CA ASN A 812 72.25 56.48 -0.34
C ASN A 812 70.94 55.76 0.01
N LYS A 813 69.78 56.34 -0.35
CA LYS A 813 68.47 55.73 -0.18
C LYS A 813 68.32 54.46 -1.03
N GLU A 814 68.84 54.43 -2.26
CA GLU A 814 68.91 53.24 -3.10
C GLU A 814 69.73 52.14 -2.43
N ARG A 815 70.91 52.47 -1.91
CA ARG A 815 71.79 51.51 -1.23
C ARG A 815 71.18 50.98 0.08
N ASP A 816 70.44 51.81 0.80
CA ASP A 816 69.74 51.40 2.02
C ASP A 816 68.51 50.53 1.69
N LEU A 817 67.77 50.86 0.63
CA LEU A 817 66.70 50.01 0.09
C LEU A 817 67.23 48.68 -0.43
N GLU A 818 68.41 48.64 -1.06
CA GLU A 818 69.06 47.42 -1.51
C GLU A 818 69.40 46.47 -0.35
N LYS A 819 69.90 47.02 0.77
CA LYS A 819 70.11 46.24 2.00
C LYS A 819 68.81 45.72 2.61
N LEU A 820 67.73 46.51 2.54
CA LEU A 820 66.41 46.09 3.03
C LEU A 820 65.78 45.02 2.14
N VAL A 821 65.93 45.12 0.82
CA VAL A 821 65.51 44.09 -0.15
C VAL A 821 66.29 42.80 0.09
N GLU A 822 67.62 42.86 0.22
CA GLU A 822 68.44 41.66 0.53
C GLU A 822 68.08 41.03 1.89
N ALA A 823 67.77 41.85 2.90
CA ALA A 823 67.33 41.35 4.20
C ALA A 823 65.94 40.70 4.13
N GLY A 824 65.01 41.29 3.38
CA GLY A 824 63.68 40.74 3.11
C GLY A 824 63.74 39.44 2.30
N GLU A 825 64.60 39.37 1.28
CA GLU A 825 64.83 38.16 0.48
C GLU A 825 65.43 37.02 1.32
N LYS A 826 66.32 37.34 2.27
CA LYS A 826 66.83 36.35 3.24
C LYS A 826 65.75 35.83 4.18
N GLU A 827 64.83 36.69 4.62
CA GLU A 827 63.71 36.27 5.46
C GLU A 827 62.68 35.43 4.68
N VAL A 828 62.38 35.80 3.43
CA VAL A 828 61.59 34.97 2.50
C VAL A 828 62.23 33.59 2.34
N ALA A 829 63.53 33.53 2.06
CA ALA A 829 64.26 32.26 1.91
C ALA A 829 64.26 31.43 3.21
N ARG A 830 64.29 32.07 4.38
CA ARG A 830 64.21 31.41 5.68
C ARG A 830 62.83 30.81 5.94
N ILE A 831 61.77 31.55 5.62
CA ILE A 831 60.39 31.08 5.75
C ILE A 831 60.12 29.95 4.75
N GLU A 832 60.59 30.07 3.50
CA GLU A 832 60.51 29.01 2.48
C GLU A 832 61.20 27.73 2.95
N LYS A 833 62.40 27.84 3.52
CA LYS A 833 63.12 26.70 4.10
C LYS A 833 62.37 26.04 5.26
N SER A 834 61.73 26.84 6.11
CA SER A 834 60.91 26.32 7.22
C SER A 834 59.67 25.57 6.73
N ILE A 835 59.05 25.99 5.63
CA ILE A 835 57.94 25.27 4.98
C ILE A 835 58.45 23.97 4.36
N GLU A 836 59.61 24.00 3.71
CA GLU A 836 60.21 22.81 3.11
C GLU A 836 60.58 21.74 4.15
N GLU A 837 61.08 22.16 5.31
CA GLU A 837 61.40 21.28 6.44
C GLU A 837 60.14 20.70 7.10
N HIS A 838 59.07 21.51 7.21
CA HIS A 838 57.76 21.05 7.68
C HIS A 838 57.15 20.02 6.71
N ASP A 839 57.10 20.33 5.42
CA ASP A 839 56.53 19.45 4.40
C ASP A 839 57.33 18.14 4.27
N LYS A 840 58.66 18.16 4.46
CA LYS A 840 59.51 16.94 4.56
C LYS A 840 59.25 16.11 5.82
N ALA A 841 58.99 16.76 6.96
CA ALA A 841 58.68 16.06 8.20
C ALA A 841 57.27 15.43 8.17
N GLU A 842 56.32 16.09 7.51
CA GLU A 842 54.96 15.60 7.31
C GLU A 842 54.94 14.41 6.33
N ALA A 843 55.68 14.49 5.21
CA ALA A 843 55.83 13.38 4.25
C ALA A 843 56.41 12.10 4.88
N LYS A 844 57.30 12.25 5.89
CA LYS A 844 57.83 11.11 6.68
C LYS A 844 56.80 10.50 7.64
N ARG A 845 55.81 11.26 8.10
CA ARG A 845 54.73 10.76 8.98
C ARG A 845 53.58 10.12 8.22
N THR A 846 53.29 10.56 6.99
CA THR A 846 52.14 10.09 6.19
C THR A 846 52.46 8.96 5.20
N GLY A 847 53.72 8.50 5.11
CA GLY A 847 54.08 7.31 4.32
C GLY A 847 53.87 7.41 2.79
N LYS A 848 53.79 8.63 2.23
CA LYS A 848 53.70 8.84 0.76
C LYS A 848 55.09 9.17 0.21
N ASN A 849 55.66 8.26 -0.58
CA ASN A 849 56.85 8.55 -1.41
C ASN A 849 56.47 9.46 -2.59
N MET A 850 57.29 10.48 -2.87
CA MET A 850 57.26 11.24 -4.13
C MET A 850 57.75 10.36 -5.30
N PRO A 851 57.29 10.60 -6.56
CA PRO A 851 57.89 9.98 -7.73
C PRO A 851 59.27 10.58 -8.02
N ASP A 852 60.25 9.71 -8.24
CA ASP A 852 61.55 10.05 -8.84
C ASP A 852 61.38 10.36 -10.33
N ASP A 853 61.72 11.57 -10.75
CA ASP A 853 62.02 11.85 -12.15
C ASP A 853 63.20 12.83 -12.25
N LYS A 854 64.40 12.26 -12.33
CA LYS A 854 65.61 12.89 -12.85
C LYS A 854 66.42 11.83 -13.60
N LYS A 855 66.52 11.98 -14.92
CA LYS A 855 67.79 11.74 -15.65
C LYS A 855 67.85 12.63 -16.88
N GLU A 856 68.94 13.40 -16.93
CA GLU A 856 69.37 14.32 -17.97
C GLU A 856 69.58 13.63 -19.34
N PRO A 857 69.58 14.39 -20.45
CA PRO A 857 70.13 13.93 -21.72
C PRO A 857 71.60 14.37 -21.86
N ASP A 858 72.44 13.47 -22.37
CA ASP A 858 73.79 13.79 -22.81
C ASP A 858 73.98 13.43 -24.29
N GLU A 859 74.78 14.27 -24.94
CA GLU A 859 75.07 14.43 -26.37
C GLU A 859 75.67 13.21 -27.11
N LYS A 860 75.27 12.98 -28.38
CA LYS A 860 76.10 13.07 -29.63
C LYS A 860 75.76 12.05 -30.75
N ALA A 861 75.77 12.62 -31.96
CA ALA A 861 76.19 12.04 -33.26
C ALA A 861 75.30 10.93 -33.87
N GLN A 862 75.14 10.77 -35.19
CA GLN A 862 75.44 11.50 -36.43
C GLN A 862 74.72 10.73 -37.56
N ALA A 863 74.39 11.43 -38.65
CA ALA A 863 74.31 10.93 -40.04
C ALA A 863 73.27 9.84 -40.37
N SER A 864 72.19 10.20 -41.07
CA SER A 864 72.00 10.04 -42.54
C SER A 864 70.84 9.05 -42.80
N ALA A 865 69.96 9.14 -43.80
CA ALA A 865 69.91 9.91 -45.04
C ALA A 865 68.43 10.05 -45.54
N VAL A 866 68.13 11.21 -46.16
CA VAL A 866 67.45 11.43 -47.46
C VAL A 866 66.17 10.63 -47.75
N SER A 867 64.97 11.21 -47.95
CA SER A 867 64.50 12.08 -49.07
C SER A 867 62.98 12.28 -48.85
N LYS A 868 62.22 13.29 -49.28
CA LYS A 868 62.29 14.41 -50.24
C LYS A 868 61.04 15.28 -49.96
N LYS A 869 61.17 16.61 -50.17
CA LYS A 869 60.23 17.60 -50.76
C LYS A 869 58.75 17.57 -50.31
N THR A 870 58.10 18.67 -49.94
CA THR A 870 58.11 20.01 -50.59
C THR A 870 57.41 21.04 -49.69
N THR A 871 58.09 22.18 -49.49
CA THR A 871 57.62 23.59 -49.44
C THR A 871 56.15 23.87 -49.82
N ALA A 872 55.45 24.90 -49.32
CA ALA A 872 55.92 26.17 -48.76
C ALA A 872 54.78 27.03 -48.16
N LYS A 873 55.19 27.85 -47.15
CA LYS A 873 54.91 29.28 -46.93
C LYS A 873 53.46 29.73 -46.62
N LYS A 874 53.19 30.84 -45.92
CA LYS A 874 53.89 31.79 -45.02
C LYS A 874 52.92 32.96 -44.87
N LYS A 875 52.87 33.57 -43.67
CA LYS A 875 52.53 34.98 -43.31
C LYS A 875 51.39 35.04 -42.28
N THR A 876 51.65 35.38 -41.01
CA THR A 876 51.86 36.74 -40.44
C THR A 876 50.66 37.65 -40.76
N THR A 877 49.99 38.30 -39.81
CA THR A 877 50.52 39.30 -38.85
C THR A 877 49.49 39.64 -37.76
N ALA A 878 50.01 40.20 -36.66
CA ALA A 878 49.35 40.65 -35.43
C ALA A 878 48.58 41.99 -35.53
N ALA A 879 47.73 42.28 -34.52
CA ALA A 879 47.41 43.59 -33.90
C ALA A 879 46.37 43.33 -32.76
N LYS A 880 46.56 43.61 -31.45
CA LYS A 880 46.65 44.89 -30.68
C LYS A 880 45.66 45.97 -31.19
N LYS A 881 44.92 46.76 -30.42
CA LYS A 881 44.55 46.91 -28.99
C LYS A 881 43.62 48.17 -28.96
N THR A 882 42.80 48.34 -27.91
CA THR A 882 42.23 49.62 -27.37
C THR A 882 41.19 50.38 -28.23
N THR A 883 39.88 50.44 -27.90
CA THR A 883 39.14 51.20 -26.85
C THR A 883 39.37 52.71 -26.82
N VAL A 884 38.32 53.53 -27.10
CA VAL A 884 37.95 54.79 -26.42
C VAL A 884 36.46 55.15 -26.71
N THR A 885 35.63 54.98 -25.69
CA THR A 885 34.46 55.73 -25.16
C THR A 885 33.49 56.63 -25.97
N LYS A 886 32.26 56.61 -25.42
CA LYS A 886 31.31 57.72 -25.11
C LYS A 886 30.22 58.06 -26.15
N LYS A 887 28.97 57.69 -25.87
CA LYS A 887 27.96 58.52 -25.16
C LYS A 887 26.59 57.82 -25.15
N ALA A 888 25.89 57.95 -24.03
CA ALA A 888 24.53 57.49 -23.80
C ALA A 888 23.48 58.53 -24.21
N ALA A 889 22.37 58.06 -24.77
CA ALA A 889 21.00 58.57 -24.70
C ALA A 889 20.18 57.56 -25.54
N GLY A 890 19.15 56.87 -25.04
CA GLY A 890 17.99 57.42 -24.38
C GLY A 890 16.77 57.05 -25.23
N THR A 891 16.17 55.92 -24.87
CA THR A 891 15.02 55.22 -25.46
C THR A 891 13.76 56.08 -25.58
N LYS A 892 12.96 55.90 -26.65
CA LYS A 892 11.47 55.81 -26.65
C LYS A 892 10.88 55.89 -28.07
N THR A 893 10.06 54.87 -28.42
CA THR A 893 8.86 54.85 -29.30
C THR A 893 8.55 53.36 -29.54
N ALA A 894 7.33 52.81 -29.56
CA ALA A 894 5.92 53.25 -29.55
C ALA A 894 5.09 51.98 -29.14
N THR A 895 4.03 52.03 -28.31
CA THR A 895 2.59 52.21 -28.68
C THR A 895 2.18 51.58 -30.02
N SER A 896 1.10 50.82 -30.22
CA SER A 896 -0.09 50.49 -29.40
C SER A 896 -1.01 49.50 -30.15
N GLN A 897 -1.86 48.76 -29.41
CA GLN A 897 -3.27 48.38 -29.73
C GLN A 897 -3.54 47.42 -30.94
N LYS A 898 -4.55 46.53 -30.99
CA LYS A 898 -5.75 46.20 -30.19
C LYS A 898 -6.42 44.92 -30.77
N LYS A 899 -7.15 44.17 -29.92
CA LYS A 899 -8.44 43.44 -30.14
C LYS A 899 -8.45 42.23 -31.10
N THR A 900 -9.22 41.13 -30.95
CA THR A 900 -10.39 40.74 -30.11
C THR A 900 -10.62 39.22 -30.27
N GLU A 901 -11.26 38.57 -29.27
CA GLU A 901 -12.26 37.44 -29.32
C GLU A 901 -11.88 36.12 -30.07
N GLU A 902 -12.29 34.89 -29.72
CA GLU A 902 -13.38 34.33 -28.91
C GLU A 902 -13.13 32.81 -28.72
N GLU A 903 -13.50 32.28 -27.54
CA GLU A 903 -14.17 31.00 -27.22
C GLU A 903 -13.87 29.61 -27.85
N LYS A 904 -14.07 28.59 -26.97
CA LYS A 904 -14.37 27.13 -27.14
C LYS A 904 -13.19 26.18 -27.35
N LYS A 905 -13.22 24.90 -26.94
CA LYS A 905 -13.89 24.03 -25.95
C LYS A 905 -13.33 22.61 -26.23
N GLU A 906 -13.26 21.73 -25.23
CA GLU A 906 -13.18 20.25 -25.35
C GLU A 906 -11.94 19.61 -26.03
N GLN A 907 -11.07 18.97 -25.25
CA GLN A 907 -11.12 17.51 -24.96
C GLN A 907 -10.30 17.18 -23.71
#